data_AF-A0A9J7BLF0-F1
#
_entry.id   AF-A0A9J7BLF0-F1
#
_cell.length_a   1.000
_cell.length_b   1.000
_cell.length_c   1.000
_cell.angle_alpha   90.00
_cell.angle_beta   90.00
_cell.angle_gamma   90.00
#
_symmetry.space_group_name_H-M   'P 1'
#
loop_
_entity.id
_entity.type
_entity.pdbx_description
1 polymer ?
#
loop_
_entity_poly.entity_id
_entity_poly.type
_entity_poly.pdbx_seq_one_letter_code
_entity_poly.pdbx_strand_id
1 'polypeptide(L)'
;MRRLRWFLFLGLLVFTALSSEAAPKRLTVTQLQQSLAADIAAHKRDSDIAKRLANTALSERIPQATFAQLIAQFPSNSQTVLALRVLANQSEFLDAPASEIAADPAPDDAAQLRILDNTRHYVANTLRGLPNLLATRTIDLYDDRPQPPPEGGWPTRSGLHLIGATSAEVSANRERDDQPATQSSAVWQAKFGLVSGGEFGSTLGMILTEAAPADVKWNHWEKGAKGTLAVFRYSVPASGSHFEIISSFQRETSVEGTRSARDGRGVSGIELRPNINSSNIEYVRTKPAYHGSLWIDPADGSVYRITMEADMSKGAPFKRAAMLVEYGPVNISGTAFICPLRSLAVSESQANAEAMIGNGVTEWLNETRFSNYHRFGSSARIVNDTAGAAAPESATPQPAEPAPPPQPQTPVAETSKPAPPAPSTPAVTPEAPPLEATAEPAPPQPAPAPTKAPDLPLTVSSNAASESVPTFRIAVNSLLVPAVVLDKAGRSVGGLGKQDFVVLDNGKPRAITGFTLLKRTRNTESRTNEKETTPDKTSPDKPAPEAPPSAQNRKRFLIFLFDDRHMTADDLPRVQKAANGLLNQPLAEDDYAAVVSLMGANSGITNDHAVLQAAVAKLSLHQALQHDRFDCPDVDYYSADQIMNHHNAMEFQMAVEKARQCLGIQTQGSSEDPYTGISNPNDPYQRAAMAAATRALAVGEEDARESLASVENVINAMTKLSGERVLILVSSGFLSPSPETMSLRSEIMDLAARNDVVVNALDARGLYAGNLDASQGGSTSTMALVTNQQGQNHLASMQASENAMSELAVGTGGRYFHNNNDLQGGLEMLANVPENSYLLEISLADVKPNGAYHRLEVKLAKPGLEVHARKGYVAPKPAATK
;
A
#
# COMPACT_ATOMS: atom_id res chain seq x y z
N MET A 1 42.55 -8.48 -75.67
CA MET A 1 41.79 -7.88 -74.54
C MET A 1 40.38 -7.49 -74.97
N ARG A 2 39.44 -8.46 -75.06
CA ARG A 2 38.05 -8.21 -75.50
C ARG A 2 37.05 -9.27 -75.01
N ARG A 3 37.26 -9.81 -73.80
CA ARG A 3 36.40 -10.86 -73.17
C ARG A 3 36.22 -10.70 -71.64
N LEU A 4 36.42 -9.50 -71.08
CA LEU A 4 36.34 -9.25 -69.63
C LEU A 4 35.52 -8.00 -69.27
N ARG A 5 34.42 -7.76 -70.00
CA ARG A 5 33.46 -6.66 -69.72
C ARG A 5 31.98 -7.08 -69.78
N TRP A 6 31.67 -8.37 -69.96
CA TRP A 6 30.29 -8.86 -70.08
C TRP A 6 29.78 -9.66 -68.87
N PHE A 7 30.66 -10.13 -67.99
CA PHE A 7 30.27 -10.75 -66.72
C PHE A 7 29.92 -9.75 -65.61
N LEU A 8 30.17 -8.45 -65.81
CA LEU A 8 29.86 -7.38 -64.84
C LEU A 8 28.43 -6.82 -64.94
N PHE A 9 27.59 -7.32 -65.86
CA PHE A 9 26.19 -6.91 -66.00
C PHE A 9 25.16 -8.03 -65.69
N LEU A 10 25.61 -9.27 -65.46
CA LEU A 10 24.75 -10.34 -64.92
C LEU A 10 24.82 -10.46 -63.39
N GLY A 11 25.69 -9.67 -62.73
CA GLY A 11 25.86 -9.63 -61.27
C GLY A 11 24.95 -8.63 -60.56
N LEU A 12 24.01 -7.99 -61.25
CA LEU A 12 23.18 -6.90 -60.71
C LEU A 12 21.67 -7.12 -60.95
N LEU A 13 21.18 -8.36 -60.80
CA LEU A 13 19.74 -8.66 -60.88
C LEU A 13 19.29 -9.95 -60.14
N VAL A 14 20.07 -10.45 -59.16
CA VAL A 14 19.71 -11.61 -58.31
C VAL A 14 20.00 -11.35 -56.82
N PHE A 15 20.07 -10.07 -56.40
CA PHE A 15 20.25 -9.70 -54.98
C PHE A 15 19.19 -8.71 -54.49
N THR A 16 17.93 -9.03 -54.80
CA THR A 16 16.74 -8.47 -54.14
C THR A 16 15.80 -9.58 -53.68
N ALA A 17 16.36 -10.62 -53.06
CA ALA A 17 15.61 -11.41 -52.10
C ALA A 17 15.44 -10.53 -50.85
N LEU A 18 14.36 -9.75 -50.82
CA LEU A 18 13.87 -9.15 -49.59
C LEU A 18 13.76 -10.27 -48.55
N SER A 19 14.47 -10.14 -47.44
CA SER A 19 14.23 -10.99 -46.27
C SER A 19 12.84 -10.66 -45.74
N SER A 20 11.83 -11.37 -46.23
CA SER A 20 10.53 -11.45 -45.56
C SER A 20 10.79 -12.16 -44.24
N GLU A 21 10.88 -11.40 -43.15
CA GLU A 21 10.83 -11.94 -41.80
C GLU A 21 9.50 -12.67 -41.67
N ALA A 22 9.54 -14.00 -41.79
CA ALA A 22 8.38 -14.83 -41.55
C ALA A 22 8.04 -14.69 -40.07
N ALA A 23 6.84 -14.15 -39.78
CA ALA A 23 6.39 -13.95 -38.41
C ALA A 23 6.53 -15.25 -37.60
N PRO A 24 6.98 -15.19 -36.33
CA PRO A 24 7.24 -16.37 -35.53
C PRO A 24 5.97 -17.24 -35.42
N LYS A 25 6.11 -18.52 -35.72
CA LYS A 25 5.01 -19.48 -35.77
C LYS A 25 4.46 -19.73 -34.36
N ARG A 26 3.36 -19.04 -34.02
CA ARG A 26 2.65 -19.19 -32.75
C ARG A 26 2.01 -20.58 -32.63
N LEU A 27 1.94 -21.11 -31.42
CA LEU A 27 1.30 -22.39 -31.11
C LEU A 27 -0.12 -22.20 -30.54
N THR A 28 -1.02 -23.13 -30.85
CA THR A 28 -2.28 -23.29 -30.09
C THR A 28 -2.01 -23.99 -28.75
N VAL A 29 -2.94 -23.90 -27.80
CA VAL A 29 -2.89 -24.62 -26.51
C VAL A 29 -2.82 -26.12 -26.73
N THR A 30 -3.57 -26.66 -27.70
CA THR A 30 -3.50 -28.07 -28.11
C THR A 30 -2.10 -28.45 -28.63
N GLN A 31 -1.47 -27.58 -29.42
CA GLN A 31 -0.10 -27.82 -29.92
C GLN A 31 0.94 -27.72 -28.79
N LEU A 32 0.75 -26.83 -27.81
CA LEU A 32 1.57 -26.75 -26.61
C LEU A 32 1.48 -28.04 -25.79
N GLN A 33 0.26 -28.55 -25.53
CA GLN A 33 0.02 -29.82 -24.84
C GLN A 33 0.69 -30.99 -25.57
N GLN A 34 0.51 -31.10 -26.88
CA GLN A 34 1.15 -32.14 -27.71
C GLN A 34 2.69 -32.04 -27.67
N SER A 35 3.24 -30.83 -27.73
CA SER A 35 4.69 -30.62 -27.65
C SER A 35 5.26 -30.99 -26.29
N LEU A 36 4.55 -30.69 -25.20
CA LEU A 36 4.98 -31.05 -23.84
C LEU A 36 4.89 -32.55 -23.60
N ALA A 37 3.81 -33.21 -24.04
CA ALA A 37 3.68 -34.66 -23.98
C ALA A 37 4.82 -35.36 -24.74
N ALA A 38 5.20 -34.85 -25.92
CA ALA A 38 6.34 -35.35 -26.68
C ALA A 38 7.69 -35.11 -25.98
N ASP A 39 7.89 -33.96 -25.33
CA ASP A 39 9.11 -33.67 -24.55
C ASP A 39 9.26 -34.59 -23.32
N ILE A 40 8.15 -34.84 -22.62
CA ILE A 40 8.08 -35.77 -21.47
C ILE A 40 8.37 -37.21 -21.93
N ALA A 41 7.71 -37.67 -23.00
CA ALA A 41 7.91 -39.01 -23.56
C ALA A 41 9.34 -39.22 -24.10
N ALA A 42 10.02 -38.15 -24.53
CA ALA A 42 11.42 -38.18 -24.94
C ALA A 42 12.42 -38.01 -23.78
N HIS A 43 11.95 -37.96 -22.52
CA HIS A 43 12.76 -37.76 -21.32
C HIS A 43 13.72 -36.56 -21.39
N LYS A 44 13.27 -35.44 -21.98
CA LYS A 44 14.07 -34.21 -22.03
C LYS A 44 14.31 -33.66 -20.62
N ARG A 45 15.45 -33.00 -20.43
CA ARG A 45 15.80 -32.35 -19.15
C ARG A 45 14.91 -31.12 -18.94
N ASP A 46 14.56 -30.86 -17.69
CA ASP A 46 13.76 -29.69 -17.27
C ASP A 46 14.26 -28.38 -17.87
N SER A 47 15.58 -28.12 -17.82
CA SER A 47 16.19 -26.92 -18.40
C SER A 47 16.03 -26.80 -19.92
N ASP A 48 15.93 -27.91 -20.65
CA ASP A 48 15.77 -27.91 -22.11
C ASP A 48 14.31 -27.63 -22.50
N ILE A 49 13.35 -28.13 -21.71
CA ILE A 49 11.92 -27.85 -21.86
C ILE A 49 11.66 -26.38 -21.50
N ALA A 50 12.17 -25.90 -20.37
CA ALA A 50 12.05 -24.51 -19.93
C ALA A 50 12.60 -23.52 -20.97
N LYS A 51 13.79 -23.77 -21.53
CA LYS A 51 14.38 -22.95 -22.61
C LYS A 51 13.53 -22.95 -23.89
N ARG A 52 12.90 -24.07 -24.25
CA ARG A 52 11.96 -24.10 -25.39
C ARG A 52 10.71 -23.27 -25.10
N LEU A 53 10.15 -23.37 -23.90
CA LEU A 53 8.96 -22.63 -23.48
C LEU A 53 9.21 -21.12 -23.44
N ALA A 54 10.36 -20.67 -22.93
CA ALA A 54 10.76 -19.26 -22.94
C ALA A 54 10.87 -18.63 -24.35
N ASN A 55 10.99 -19.46 -25.39
CA ASN A 55 11.00 -19.06 -26.80
C ASN A 55 9.70 -19.42 -27.55
N THR A 56 8.64 -19.78 -26.82
CA THR A 56 7.32 -20.14 -27.38
C THR A 56 6.38 -18.96 -27.27
N ALA A 57 5.63 -18.66 -28.34
CA ALA A 57 4.53 -17.70 -28.32
C ALA A 57 3.21 -18.41 -28.64
N LEU A 58 2.12 -18.06 -27.95
CA LEU A 58 0.80 -18.65 -28.16
C LEU A 58 -0.09 -17.80 -29.07
N SER A 59 -1.06 -18.44 -29.72
CA SER A 59 -2.10 -17.80 -30.52
C SER A 59 -3.41 -17.56 -29.75
N GLU A 60 -3.60 -18.23 -28.63
CA GLU A 60 -4.80 -18.19 -27.80
C GLU A 60 -4.43 -18.32 -26.31
N ARG A 61 -5.31 -17.86 -25.42
CA ARG A 61 -5.10 -17.87 -23.96
C ARG A 61 -5.11 -19.29 -23.40
N ILE A 62 -4.19 -19.63 -22.48
CA ILE A 62 -4.26 -20.92 -21.77
C ILE A 62 -5.44 -20.88 -20.78
N PRO A 63 -6.45 -21.77 -20.86
CA PRO A 63 -7.51 -21.85 -19.85
C PRO A 63 -6.94 -22.26 -18.48
N GLN A 64 -7.45 -21.69 -17.38
CA GLN A 64 -6.92 -21.92 -16.03
C GLN A 64 -6.89 -23.42 -15.65
N ALA A 65 -7.93 -24.18 -16.03
CA ALA A 65 -7.99 -25.63 -15.83
C ALA A 65 -6.89 -26.37 -16.61
N THR A 66 -6.63 -25.96 -17.86
CA THR A 66 -5.56 -26.51 -18.70
C THR A 66 -4.18 -26.15 -18.13
N PHE A 67 -3.98 -24.92 -17.65
CA PHE A 67 -2.74 -24.52 -16.98
C PHE A 67 -2.46 -25.38 -15.74
N ALA A 68 -3.47 -25.60 -14.89
CA ALA A 68 -3.36 -26.49 -13.72
C ALA A 68 -2.98 -27.93 -14.11
N GLN A 69 -3.56 -28.48 -15.19
CA GLN A 69 -3.21 -29.79 -15.73
C GLN A 69 -1.79 -29.85 -16.30
N LEU A 70 -1.30 -28.76 -16.89
CA LEU A 70 0.07 -28.68 -17.43
C LEU A 70 1.12 -28.65 -16.32
N ILE A 71 0.95 -27.81 -15.30
CA ILE A 71 1.93 -27.70 -14.21
C ILE A 71 1.96 -28.95 -13.30
N ALA A 72 0.84 -29.67 -13.17
CA ALA A 72 0.75 -30.89 -12.38
C ALA A 72 1.59 -32.06 -12.92
N GLN A 73 2.11 -31.97 -14.15
CA GLN A 73 2.99 -32.98 -14.76
C GLN A 73 4.45 -32.84 -14.34
N PHE A 74 4.81 -31.79 -13.60
CA PHE A 74 6.19 -31.44 -13.25
C PHE A 74 6.33 -31.12 -11.75
N PRO A 75 7.54 -31.22 -11.17
CA PRO A 75 7.79 -30.73 -9.81
C PRO A 75 7.49 -29.24 -9.67
N SER A 76 6.87 -28.83 -8.56
CA SER A 76 6.37 -27.46 -8.35
C SER A 76 7.46 -26.37 -8.37
N ASN A 77 8.71 -26.74 -8.13
CA ASN A 77 9.89 -25.87 -8.15
C ASN A 77 10.76 -26.04 -9.42
N SER A 78 10.26 -26.71 -10.45
CA SER A 78 10.99 -26.93 -11.72
C SER A 78 11.04 -25.67 -12.59
N GLN A 79 12.07 -25.56 -13.44
CA GLN A 79 12.20 -24.47 -14.41
C GLN A 79 11.06 -24.52 -15.44
N THR A 80 10.57 -25.72 -15.77
CA THR A 80 9.41 -25.90 -16.65
C THR A 80 8.14 -25.29 -16.07
N VAL A 81 7.86 -25.45 -14.77
CA VAL A 81 6.69 -24.81 -14.12
C VAL A 81 6.81 -23.28 -14.13
N LEU A 82 8.00 -22.74 -13.91
CA LEU A 82 8.24 -21.29 -14.01
C LEU A 82 8.01 -20.78 -15.44
N ALA A 83 8.57 -21.46 -16.44
CA ALA A 83 8.40 -21.08 -17.85
C ALA A 83 6.94 -21.24 -18.33
N LEU A 84 6.21 -22.26 -17.86
CA LEU A 84 4.78 -22.41 -18.11
C LEU A 84 3.96 -21.27 -17.49
N ARG A 85 4.30 -20.82 -16.27
CA ARG A 85 3.63 -19.69 -15.61
C ARG A 85 3.83 -18.39 -16.39
N VAL A 86 5.07 -18.10 -16.80
CA VAL A 86 5.40 -16.95 -17.65
C VAL A 86 4.61 -17.00 -18.97
N LEU A 87 4.63 -18.14 -19.66
CA LEU A 87 3.91 -18.33 -20.92
C LEU A 87 2.38 -18.20 -20.76
N ALA A 88 1.82 -18.70 -19.66
CA ALA A 88 0.41 -18.53 -19.31
C ALA A 88 0.09 -17.04 -19.09
N ASN A 89 0.87 -16.35 -18.27
CA ASN A 89 0.69 -14.93 -17.96
C ASN A 89 0.76 -14.05 -19.24
N GLN A 90 1.70 -14.31 -20.15
CA GLN A 90 1.78 -13.63 -21.45
C GLN A 90 0.57 -13.90 -22.36
N SER A 91 -0.07 -15.07 -22.24
CA SER A 91 -1.23 -15.46 -23.04
C SER A 91 -2.56 -14.81 -22.60
N GLU A 92 -2.61 -14.17 -21.43
CA GLU A 92 -3.87 -13.69 -20.82
C GLU A 92 -4.60 -12.60 -21.61
N PHE A 93 -3.88 -11.87 -22.47
CA PHE A 93 -4.46 -10.83 -23.33
C PHE A 93 -4.89 -11.36 -24.71
N LEU A 94 -4.75 -12.67 -24.95
CA LEU A 94 -5.22 -13.32 -26.17
C LEU A 94 -6.70 -13.76 -26.01
N ASP A 95 -7.38 -13.96 -27.13
CA ASP A 95 -8.72 -14.56 -27.12
C ASP A 95 -8.66 -16.01 -26.60
N ALA A 96 -9.75 -16.46 -25.96
CA ALA A 96 -9.88 -17.81 -25.44
C ALA A 96 -9.97 -18.84 -26.60
N PRO A 97 -9.49 -20.09 -26.39
CA PRO A 97 -9.65 -21.14 -27.39
C PRO A 97 -11.14 -21.43 -27.62
N ALA A 98 -11.49 -21.84 -28.85
CA ALA A 98 -12.88 -22.09 -29.24
C ALA A 98 -13.62 -23.14 -28.37
N SER A 99 -12.89 -23.96 -27.59
CA SER A 99 -13.47 -24.88 -26.61
C SER A 99 -14.08 -24.18 -25.39
N GLU A 100 -13.64 -22.98 -25.04
CA GLU A 100 -14.17 -22.19 -23.91
C GLU A 100 -15.30 -21.24 -24.31
N ILE A 101 -15.46 -20.96 -25.60
CA ILE A 101 -16.57 -20.18 -26.12
C ILE A 101 -17.83 -21.06 -26.11
N ALA A 102 -18.91 -20.58 -25.49
CA ALA A 102 -20.20 -21.26 -25.49
C ALA A 102 -20.97 -20.96 -26.79
N ALA A 103 -21.71 -21.95 -27.29
CA ALA A 103 -22.42 -21.88 -28.57
C ALA A 103 -23.82 -21.23 -28.46
N ASP A 104 -24.15 -20.67 -27.29
CA ASP A 104 -25.40 -19.99 -27.03
C ASP A 104 -25.58 -18.76 -27.94
N PRO A 105 -26.81 -18.43 -28.38
CA PRO A 105 -27.06 -17.26 -29.20
C PRO A 105 -26.74 -15.95 -28.45
N ALA A 106 -26.39 -14.91 -29.20
CA ALA A 106 -26.20 -13.58 -28.63
C ALA A 106 -27.49 -13.12 -27.91
N PRO A 107 -27.39 -12.53 -26.70
CA PRO A 107 -28.54 -11.93 -26.04
C PRO A 107 -29.07 -10.74 -26.85
N ASP A 108 -30.39 -10.56 -26.86
CA ASP A 108 -31.01 -9.38 -27.49
C ASP A 108 -30.58 -8.06 -26.82
N ASP A 109 -30.81 -6.94 -27.49
CA ASP A 109 -30.39 -5.61 -27.02
C ASP A 109 -30.95 -5.28 -25.62
N ALA A 110 -32.17 -5.73 -25.31
CA ALA A 110 -32.80 -5.51 -24.01
C ALA A 110 -32.15 -6.36 -22.90
N ALA A 111 -31.72 -7.58 -23.21
CA ALA A 111 -30.92 -8.42 -22.33
C ALA A 111 -29.50 -7.88 -22.15
N GLN A 112 -28.85 -7.39 -23.22
CA GLN A 112 -27.54 -6.74 -23.13
C GLN A 112 -27.56 -5.50 -22.23
N LEU A 113 -28.54 -4.60 -22.43
CA LEU A 113 -28.73 -3.42 -21.58
C LEU A 113 -28.94 -3.82 -20.11
N ARG A 114 -29.79 -4.83 -19.84
CA ARG A 114 -30.05 -5.33 -18.48
C ARG A 114 -28.80 -5.87 -17.80
N ILE A 115 -27.95 -6.61 -18.52
CA ILE A 115 -26.68 -7.13 -17.99
C ILE A 115 -25.75 -5.96 -17.62
N LEU A 116 -25.63 -4.95 -18.50
CA LEU A 116 -24.81 -3.77 -18.24
C LEU A 116 -25.35 -2.90 -17.09
N ASP A 117 -26.67 -2.76 -16.95
CA ASP A 117 -27.28 -2.02 -15.84
C ASP A 117 -27.17 -2.75 -14.50
N ASN A 118 -27.33 -4.08 -14.49
CA ASN A 118 -27.00 -4.92 -13.32
C ASN A 118 -25.52 -4.74 -12.94
N THR A 119 -24.61 -4.68 -13.92
CA THR A 119 -23.18 -4.45 -13.68
C THR A 119 -22.90 -3.09 -13.06
N ARG A 120 -23.51 -2.01 -13.57
CA ARG A 120 -23.43 -0.67 -12.97
C ARG A 120 -23.97 -0.66 -11.53
N HIS A 121 -25.09 -1.35 -11.29
CA HIS A 121 -25.68 -1.49 -9.96
C HIS A 121 -24.75 -2.25 -8.99
N TYR A 122 -24.18 -3.37 -9.42
CA TYR A 122 -23.22 -4.17 -8.67
C TYR A 122 -21.98 -3.35 -8.29
N VAL A 123 -21.39 -2.59 -9.22
CA VAL A 123 -20.23 -1.73 -8.95
C VAL A 123 -20.58 -0.56 -8.03
N ALA A 124 -21.75 0.06 -8.23
CA ALA A 124 -22.19 1.19 -7.40
C ALA A 124 -22.53 0.80 -5.96
N ASN A 125 -23.12 -0.37 -5.72
CA ASN A 125 -23.71 -0.73 -4.43
C ASN A 125 -22.97 -1.87 -3.71
N THR A 126 -22.49 -2.89 -4.43
CA THR A 126 -21.88 -4.08 -3.82
C THR A 126 -20.38 -3.89 -3.62
N LEU A 127 -19.66 -3.43 -4.64
CA LEU A 127 -18.21 -3.16 -4.53
C LEU A 127 -17.90 -1.99 -3.61
N ARG A 128 -18.63 -0.87 -3.72
CA ARG A 128 -18.50 0.26 -2.76
C ARG A 128 -18.90 -0.11 -1.33
N GLY A 129 -19.78 -1.10 -1.18
CA GLY A 129 -20.30 -1.60 0.10
C GLY A 129 -19.45 -2.70 0.76
N LEU A 130 -18.31 -3.09 0.19
CA LEU A 130 -17.40 -4.04 0.85
C LEU A 130 -17.01 -3.49 2.25
N PRO A 131 -17.04 -4.32 3.31
CA PRO A 131 -16.63 -3.89 4.64
C PRO A 131 -15.13 -3.54 4.66
N ASN A 132 -14.64 -2.99 5.78
CA ASN A 132 -13.19 -2.86 5.99
C ASN A 132 -12.56 -4.27 5.93
N LEU A 133 -11.96 -4.61 4.79
CA LEU A 133 -11.30 -5.89 4.52
C LEU A 133 -9.80 -5.66 4.39
N LEU A 134 -9.04 -6.60 4.94
CA LEU A 134 -7.60 -6.75 4.74
C LEU A 134 -7.34 -7.98 3.88
N ALA A 135 -6.32 -7.91 3.03
CA ALA A 135 -5.81 -9.03 2.25
C ALA A 135 -4.28 -8.97 2.15
N THR A 136 -3.62 -10.10 2.07
CA THR A 136 -2.20 -10.16 1.70
C THR A 136 -2.07 -10.03 0.18
N ARG A 137 -1.43 -8.96 -0.30
CA ARG A 137 -1.03 -8.76 -1.70
C ARG A 137 0.41 -9.23 -1.89
N THR A 138 0.61 -10.22 -2.76
CA THR A 138 1.94 -10.70 -3.17
C THR A 138 2.16 -10.39 -4.64
N ILE A 139 3.28 -9.76 -4.99
CA ILE A 139 3.65 -9.37 -6.35
C ILE A 139 4.94 -10.08 -6.73
N ASP A 140 4.89 -10.95 -7.74
CA ASP A 140 6.07 -11.53 -8.39
C ASP A 140 6.45 -10.62 -9.58
N LEU A 141 7.73 -10.25 -9.67
CA LEU A 141 8.27 -9.40 -10.73
C LEU A 141 9.07 -10.23 -11.73
N TYR A 142 8.76 -10.11 -13.02
CA TYR A 142 9.47 -10.75 -14.11
C TYR A 142 9.98 -9.71 -15.11
N ASP A 143 11.22 -9.86 -15.57
CA ASP A 143 11.73 -9.12 -16.73
C ASP A 143 12.65 -10.00 -17.58
N ASP A 144 12.98 -9.56 -18.80
CA ASP A 144 13.84 -10.30 -19.73
C ASP A 144 15.23 -9.65 -19.96
N ARG A 145 15.63 -8.72 -19.09
CA ARG A 145 16.86 -7.91 -19.27
C ARG A 145 18.11 -8.79 -19.43
N PRO A 146 19.12 -8.36 -20.19
CA PRO A 146 20.36 -9.12 -20.38
C PRO A 146 21.07 -9.36 -19.04
N GLN A 147 21.17 -10.62 -18.62
CA GLN A 147 21.84 -11.00 -17.37
C GLN A 147 23.33 -11.29 -17.61
N PRO A 148 24.25 -10.84 -16.73
CA PRO A 148 25.67 -11.14 -16.83
C PRO A 148 25.93 -12.64 -16.57
N PRO A 149 26.76 -13.32 -17.37
CA PRO A 149 27.02 -14.75 -17.20
C PRO A 149 27.93 -15.03 -15.98
N PRO A 150 27.76 -16.19 -15.30
CA PRO A 150 28.49 -16.51 -14.06
C PRO A 150 30.02 -16.53 -14.16
N GLU A 151 30.58 -16.82 -15.34
CA GLU A 151 32.03 -16.98 -15.55
C GLU A 151 32.69 -15.76 -16.22
N GLY A 152 31.95 -14.66 -16.39
CA GLY A 152 32.42 -13.46 -17.09
C GLY A 152 32.29 -13.57 -18.61
N GLY A 153 31.56 -12.62 -19.22
CA GLY A 153 31.23 -12.63 -20.63
C GLY A 153 30.13 -11.62 -20.96
N TRP A 154 29.67 -11.61 -22.21
CA TRP A 154 28.61 -10.69 -22.64
C TRP A 154 27.26 -11.05 -21.99
N PRO A 155 26.48 -10.07 -21.50
CA PRO A 155 25.14 -10.31 -21.00
C PRO A 155 24.23 -10.88 -22.09
N THR A 156 23.42 -11.88 -21.75
CA THR A 156 22.50 -12.54 -22.71
C THR A 156 21.07 -12.51 -22.21
N ARG A 157 20.12 -12.13 -23.09
CA ARG A 157 18.68 -12.31 -22.82
C ARG A 157 18.37 -13.82 -22.78
N SER A 158 17.61 -14.24 -21.77
CA SER A 158 17.19 -15.65 -21.58
C SER A 158 15.66 -15.81 -21.50
N GLY A 159 14.92 -14.79 -21.95
CA GLY A 159 13.48 -14.66 -21.77
C GLY A 159 13.09 -14.07 -20.41
N LEU A 160 11.79 -13.84 -20.21
CA LEU A 160 11.21 -13.39 -18.94
C LEU A 160 11.58 -14.37 -17.81
N HIS A 161 12.18 -13.85 -16.76
CA HIS A 161 12.59 -14.60 -15.57
C HIS A 161 12.25 -13.83 -14.29
N LEU A 162 12.06 -14.56 -13.18
CA LEU A 162 11.69 -13.96 -11.90
C LEU A 162 12.87 -13.16 -11.33
N ILE A 163 12.63 -11.88 -11.06
CA ILE A 163 13.60 -10.92 -10.50
C ILE A 163 13.45 -10.81 -8.99
N GLY A 164 12.24 -10.96 -8.48
CA GLY A 164 11.94 -10.94 -7.04
C GLY A 164 10.45 -11.08 -6.76
N ALA A 165 10.12 -11.17 -5.48
CA ALA A 165 8.74 -11.17 -5.00
C ALA A 165 8.62 -10.25 -3.78
N THR A 166 7.51 -9.50 -3.68
CA THR A 166 7.20 -8.62 -2.54
C THR A 166 5.83 -8.95 -1.99
N SER A 167 5.66 -9.05 -0.67
CA SER A 167 4.37 -9.32 -0.03
C SER A 167 4.07 -8.28 1.05
N ALA A 168 2.83 -7.79 1.09
CA ALA A 168 2.36 -6.80 2.06
C ALA A 168 0.86 -6.96 2.31
N GLU A 169 0.35 -6.47 3.44
CA GLU A 169 -1.08 -6.39 3.69
C GLU A 169 -1.67 -5.12 3.05
N VAL A 170 -2.87 -5.23 2.47
CA VAL A 170 -3.59 -4.12 1.82
C VAL A 170 -5.03 -4.03 2.31
N SER A 171 -5.57 -2.81 2.35
CA SER A 171 -6.95 -2.54 2.76
C SER A 171 -7.84 -2.21 1.56
N ALA A 172 -8.96 -2.92 1.44
CA ALA A 172 -9.95 -2.75 0.38
C ALA A 172 -10.60 -1.37 0.32
N ASN A 173 -10.62 -0.64 1.44
CA ASN A 173 -11.17 0.71 1.51
C ASN A 173 -10.10 1.76 1.22
N ARG A 174 -8.85 1.53 1.65
CA ARG A 174 -7.74 2.44 1.32
C ARG A 174 -7.56 2.56 -0.20
N GLU A 175 -7.51 1.44 -0.92
CA GLU A 175 -7.41 1.42 -2.39
C GLU A 175 -8.68 1.91 -3.14
N ARG A 176 -9.76 2.21 -2.40
CA ARG A 176 -11.02 2.77 -2.92
C ARG A 176 -11.13 4.27 -2.66
N ASP A 177 -10.73 4.70 -1.46
CA ASP A 177 -10.78 6.09 -1.01
C ASP A 177 -9.59 6.90 -1.56
N ASP A 178 -8.45 6.24 -1.81
CA ASP A 178 -7.37 6.71 -2.70
C ASP A 178 -7.86 6.69 -4.17
N GLN A 179 -8.69 7.68 -4.56
CA GLN A 179 -9.06 7.88 -5.96
C GLN A 179 -7.81 8.17 -6.82
N PRO A 180 -7.53 7.39 -7.88
CA PRO A 180 -6.46 7.70 -8.83
C PRO A 180 -6.89 8.80 -9.81
N ALA A 181 -7.18 10.00 -9.31
CA ALA A 181 -7.28 11.19 -10.15
C ALA A 181 -5.87 11.73 -10.48
N THR A 182 -4.98 11.72 -9.47
CA THR A 182 -3.60 12.24 -9.53
C THR A 182 -2.74 11.69 -8.37
N GLN A 183 -2.22 10.46 -8.43
CA GLN A 183 -1.20 10.03 -7.44
C GLN A 183 0.01 9.31 -8.05
N SER A 184 1.14 10.00 -7.97
CA SER A 184 2.51 9.52 -8.16
C SER A 184 3.02 8.78 -6.92
N SER A 185 2.36 7.70 -6.50
CA SER A 185 2.88 6.90 -5.37
C SER A 185 4.25 6.29 -5.73
N ALA A 186 5.26 6.53 -4.90
CA ALA A 186 6.64 6.12 -5.17
C ALA A 186 6.86 4.60 -5.10
N VAL A 187 5.96 3.88 -4.43
CA VAL A 187 5.92 2.40 -4.36
C VAL A 187 5.84 1.76 -5.76
N TRP A 188 5.30 2.51 -6.73
CA TRP A 188 5.11 2.09 -8.13
C TRP A 188 6.28 2.51 -9.04
N GLN A 189 7.22 3.32 -8.53
CA GLN A 189 8.26 4.01 -9.32
C GLN A 189 9.67 3.41 -9.11
N ALA A 190 9.86 2.61 -8.06
CA ALA A 190 11.10 1.88 -7.79
C ALA A 190 11.20 0.52 -8.51
N LYS A 191 10.21 0.16 -9.33
CA LYS A 191 10.14 -1.09 -10.11
C LYS A 191 10.10 -0.73 -11.59
N PHE A 192 10.96 -1.35 -12.41
CA PHE A 192 10.88 -1.19 -13.86
C PHE A 192 9.64 -1.94 -14.40
N GLY A 193 8.90 -1.30 -15.31
CA GLY A 193 7.67 -1.82 -15.91
C GLY A 193 6.37 -1.29 -15.29
N LEU A 194 5.23 -1.60 -15.92
CA LEU A 194 3.90 -1.25 -15.43
C LEU A 194 3.54 -2.07 -14.18
N VAL A 195 2.93 -1.45 -13.18
CA VAL A 195 2.46 -2.10 -11.95
C VAL A 195 0.96 -1.76 -11.75
N SER A 196 0.12 -2.75 -11.42
CA SER A 196 -1.36 -2.66 -11.43
C SER A 196 -1.98 -2.09 -10.13
N GLY A 197 -2.87 -1.10 -10.25
CA GLY A 197 -3.60 -0.54 -9.11
C GLY A 197 -5.11 -0.48 -9.31
N GLY A 198 -5.85 -0.36 -8.21
CA GLY A 198 -7.31 -0.17 -8.19
C GLY A 198 -8.11 -1.46 -8.42
N GLU A 199 -7.48 -2.62 -8.20
CA GLU A 199 -8.08 -3.94 -8.21
C GLU A 199 -9.31 -4.04 -7.30
N PHE A 200 -9.36 -3.34 -6.16
CA PHE A 200 -10.52 -3.34 -5.25
C PHE A 200 -11.74 -2.50 -5.72
N GLY A 201 -11.75 -2.12 -7.00
CA GLY A 201 -12.95 -1.68 -7.73
C GLY A 201 -12.89 -0.24 -8.25
N SER A 202 -11.88 0.55 -7.92
CA SER A 202 -11.69 1.89 -8.48
C SER A 202 -11.42 1.83 -9.98
N THR A 203 -10.59 0.88 -10.44
CA THR A 203 -10.32 0.66 -11.88
C THR A 203 -11.56 0.17 -12.64
N LEU A 204 -12.36 -0.73 -12.06
CA LEU A 204 -13.63 -1.15 -12.67
C LEU A 204 -14.67 0.00 -12.68
N GLY A 205 -14.71 0.82 -11.63
CA GLY A 205 -15.55 2.02 -11.59
C GLY A 205 -15.16 3.07 -12.64
N MET A 206 -13.85 3.25 -12.89
CA MET A 206 -13.31 4.11 -13.95
C MET A 206 -13.78 3.64 -15.34
N ILE A 207 -13.57 2.37 -15.68
CA ILE A 207 -14.02 1.78 -16.97
C ILE A 207 -15.51 2.04 -17.21
N LEU A 208 -16.37 1.76 -16.23
CA LEU A 208 -17.83 1.94 -16.37
C LEU A 208 -18.29 3.41 -16.39
N THR A 209 -17.43 4.35 -16.00
CA THR A 209 -17.70 5.79 -16.05
C THR A 209 -17.22 6.40 -17.37
N GLU A 210 -16.09 5.91 -17.91
CA GLU A 210 -15.45 6.46 -19.12
C GLU A 210 -15.93 5.81 -20.42
N ALA A 211 -16.28 4.52 -20.39
CA ALA A 211 -16.81 3.83 -21.56
C ALA A 211 -18.24 4.30 -21.85
N ALA A 212 -18.40 5.08 -22.91
CA ALA A 212 -19.72 5.49 -23.39
C ALA A 212 -20.58 4.25 -23.72
N PRO A 213 -21.90 4.24 -23.43
CA PRO A 213 -22.72 3.05 -23.64
C PRO A 213 -22.72 2.49 -25.07
N ALA A 214 -22.47 3.32 -26.09
CA ALA A 214 -22.38 2.91 -27.50
C ALA A 214 -21.04 2.23 -27.87
N ASP A 215 -20.00 2.43 -27.05
CA ASP A 215 -18.67 1.86 -27.24
C ASP A 215 -18.47 0.55 -26.47
N VAL A 216 -19.44 0.17 -25.62
CA VAL A 216 -19.52 -1.17 -24.99
C VAL A 216 -20.36 -2.09 -25.86
N LYS A 217 -19.77 -3.19 -26.36
CA LYS A 217 -20.37 -4.08 -27.35
C LYS A 217 -20.27 -5.53 -26.93
N TRP A 218 -21.35 -6.30 -27.09
CA TRP A 218 -21.31 -7.75 -26.90
C TRP A 218 -20.26 -8.40 -27.82
N ASN A 219 -19.59 -9.42 -27.30
CA ASN A 219 -18.53 -10.15 -28.01
C ASN A 219 -18.89 -11.64 -28.14
N HIS A 220 -19.00 -12.36 -27.02
CA HIS A 220 -19.37 -13.78 -26.99
C HIS A 220 -19.81 -14.22 -25.58
N TRP A 221 -20.22 -15.48 -25.47
CA TRP A 221 -20.41 -16.19 -24.22
C TRP A 221 -19.18 -17.04 -23.91
N GLU A 222 -18.59 -16.92 -22.71
CA GLU A 222 -17.40 -17.68 -22.30
C GLU A 222 -17.70 -18.56 -21.08
N LYS A 223 -17.14 -19.77 -21.03
CA LYS A 223 -17.30 -20.69 -19.90
C LYS A 223 -16.47 -20.21 -18.70
N GLY A 224 -17.15 -19.92 -17.58
CA GLY A 224 -16.54 -19.61 -16.30
C GLY A 224 -16.75 -20.74 -15.27
N ALA A 225 -16.04 -20.66 -14.15
CA ALA A 225 -16.06 -21.68 -13.09
C ALA A 225 -17.42 -21.91 -12.40
N LYS A 226 -18.38 -21.01 -12.60
CA LYS A 226 -19.76 -21.09 -12.05
C LYS A 226 -20.86 -21.17 -13.10
N GLY A 227 -20.52 -21.12 -14.39
CA GLY A 227 -21.48 -20.99 -15.48
C GLY A 227 -20.96 -20.07 -16.59
N THR A 228 -21.83 -19.74 -17.54
CA THR A 228 -21.48 -18.94 -18.72
C THR A 228 -21.46 -17.45 -18.39
N LEU A 229 -20.36 -16.77 -18.71
CA LEU A 229 -20.15 -15.34 -18.53
C LEU A 229 -20.40 -14.59 -19.84
N ALA A 230 -21.08 -13.46 -19.76
CA ALA A 230 -21.26 -12.55 -20.88
C ALA A 230 -19.97 -11.72 -21.07
N VAL A 231 -19.37 -11.78 -22.25
CA VAL A 231 -18.17 -10.99 -22.57
C VAL A 231 -18.57 -9.77 -23.39
N PHE A 232 -18.24 -8.58 -22.88
CA PHE A 232 -18.39 -7.31 -23.59
C PHE A 232 -17.01 -6.70 -23.85
N ARG A 233 -16.76 -6.24 -25.08
CA ARG A 233 -15.60 -5.41 -25.41
C ARG A 233 -15.97 -3.93 -25.24
N TYR A 234 -15.01 -3.10 -24.85
CA TYR A 234 -15.20 -1.66 -24.73
C TYR A 234 -13.96 -0.90 -25.24
N SER A 235 -14.15 0.37 -25.57
CA SER A 235 -13.07 1.31 -25.93
C SER A 235 -13.33 2.70 -25.34
N VAL A 236 -12.27 3.38 -24.89
CA VAL A 236 -12.30 4.72 -24.32
C VAL A 236 -11.33 5.62 -25.10
N PRO A 237 -11.78 6.71 -25.72
CA PRO A 237 -10.91 7.64 -26.43
C PRO A 237 -10.02 8.43 -25.45
N ALA A 238 -8.83 8.83 -25.90
CA ALA A 238 -7.85 9.54 -25.06
C ALA A 238 -8.39 10.82 -24.40
N SER A 239 -9.38 11.47 -25.03
CA SER A 239 -10.05 12.67 -24.48
C SER A 239 -10.96 12.40 -23.28
N GLY A 240 -11.36 11.15 -23.05
CA GLY A 240 -12.15 10.72 -21.89
C GLY A 240 -11.40 9.80 -20.93
N SER A 241 -10.14 9.48 -21.22
CA SER A 241 -9.34 8.52 -20.45
C SER A 241 -8.72 9.13 -19.20
N HIS A 242 -8.89 8.48 -18.05
CA HIS A 242 -8.04 8.68 -16.87
C HIS A 242 -7.05 7.53 -16.65
N PHE A 243 -7.00 6.52 -17.53
CA PHE A 243 -5.96 5.49 -17.48
C PHE A 243 -4.60 6.13 -17.71
N GLU A 244 -3.74 6.07 -16.69
CA GLU A 244 -2.46 6.76 -16.67
C GLU A 244 -1.30 5.77 -16.65
N ILE A 245 -0.38 5.96 -17.58
CA ILE A 245 0.87 5.23 -17.64
C ILE A 245 1.97 6.15 -17.15
N ILE A 246 2.69 5.73 -16.11
CA ILE A 246 3.88 6.39 -15.58
C ILE A 246 5.06 5.45 -15.81
N SER A 247 6.18 5.99 -16.30
CA SER A 247 7.36 5.20 -16.69
C SER A 247 8.65 5.95 -16.45
N SER A 248 9.75 5.21 -16.49
CA SER A 248 11.12 5.69 -16.33
C SER A 248 11.99 5.05 -17.44
N PHE A 249 12.63 5.85 -18.31
CA PHE A 249 13.42 5.35 -19.43
C PHE A 249 14.84 5.94 -19.45
N GLN A 250 15.84 5.13 -19.83
CA GLN A 250 17.23 5.59 -19.85
C GLN A 250 17.54 6.35 -21.15
N ARG A 251 18.03 7.59 -21.04
CA ARG A 251 18.17 8.50 -22.19
C ARG A 251 19.34 8.15 -23.13
N GLU A 252 20.47 7.69 -22.60
CA GLU A 252 21.70 7.38 -23.36
C GLU A 252 22.57 6.36 -22.63
N THR A 253 23.17 5.41 -23.37
CA THR A 253 24.27 4.57 -22.89
C THR A 253 25.60 5.28 -23.06
N SER A 254 26.14 5.82 -21.97
CA SER A 254 27.59 6.01 -21.91
C SER A 254 28.24 4.63 -21.85
N VAL A 255 28.97 4.27 -22.89
CA VAL A 255 29.64 2.97 -22.96
C VAL A 255 31.03 3.13 -22.35
N GLU A 256 31.24 2.50 -21.21
CA GLU A 256 32.49 2.64 -20.47
C GLU A 256 33.56 1.75 -21.12
N GLY A 257 34.47 2.39 -21.86
CA GLY A 257 35.55 1.72 -22.59
C GLY A 257 36.78 1.53 -21.72
N THR A 258 36.93 0.37 -21.08
CA THR A 258 38.16 0.05 -20.34
C THR A 258 39.26 -0.39 -21.31
N ARG A 259 40.44 0.25 -21.23
CA ARG A 259 41.66 -0.24 -21.88
C ARG A 259 42.33 -1.25 -20.97
N SER A 260 42.21 -2.54 -21.28
CA SER A 260 42.94 -3.59 -20.57
C SER A 260 44.47 -3.38 -20.67
N ALA A 261 45.15 -3.51 -19.53
CA ALA A 261 46.59 -3.28 -19.42
C ALA A 261 47.40 -4.50 -19.89
N ARG A 262 47.59 -4.56 -21.21
CA ARG A 262 48.72 -5.16 -21.95
C ARG A 262 49.43 -6.39 -21.35
N ASP A 263 49.25 -7.53 -22.00
CA ASP A 263 50.27 -8.58 -22.06
C ASP A 263 50.80 -8.75 -23.50
N GLY A 264 52.05 -8.33 -23.73
CA GLY A 264 52.91 -8.77 -24.83
C GLY A 264 52.52 -8.49 -26.30
N ARG A 265 51.42 -9.08 -26.82
CA ARG A 265 51.17 -9.22 -28.27
C ARG A 265 49.67 -9.27 -28.60
N GLY A 266 49.19 -8.32 -29.41
CA GLY A 266 47.86 -8.39 -30.04
C GLY A 266 47.00 -7.14 -29.85
N VAL A 267 46.10 -6.91 -30.81
CA VAL A 267 45.19 -5.77 -30.98
C VAL A 267 44.48 -5.33 -29.68
N SER A 268 44.44 -4.01 -29.44
CA SER A 268 43.64 -3.41 -28.36
C SER A 268 42.14 -3.64 -28.58
N GLY A 269 41.54 -4.57 -27.83
CA GLY A 269 40.09 -4.60 -27.65
C GLY A 269 39.64 -3.45 -26.76
N ILE A 270 38.56 -2.76 -27.15
CA ILE A 270 37.83 -1.87 -26.24
C ILE A 270 36.79 -2.73 -25.54
N GLU A 271 36.97 -2.97 -24.23
CA GLU A 271 35.94 -3.64 -23.44
C GLU A 271 34.84 -2.61 -23.14
N LEU A 272 33.71 -2.75 -23.84
CA LEU A 272 32.55 -1.86 -23.76
C LEU A 272 31.60 -2.37 -22.67
N ARG A 273 31.58 -1.73 -21.50
CA ARG A 273 30.65 -2.08 -20.41
C ARG A 273 29.48 -1.07 -20.33
N PRO A 274 28.24 -1.52 -20.10
CA PRO A 274 27.09 -0.62 -19.96
C PRO A 274 27.12 0.09 -18.60
N ASN A 275 27.02 1.42 -18.62
CA ASN A 275 26.88 2.22 -17.41
C ASN A 275 25.41 2.20 -16.93
N ILE A 276 25.17 1.57 -15.77
CA ILE A 276 23.83 1.39 -15.17
C ILE A 276 23.52 2.48 -14.12
N ASN A 277 24.05 3.70 -14.30
CA ASN A 277 23.81 4.80 -13.38
C ASN A 277 22.38 5.35 -13.48
N SER A 278 21.72 5.49 -12.32
CA SER A 278 20.35 6.02 -12.17
C SER A 278 20.20 7.49 -12.58
N SER A 279 21.30 8.23 -12.75
CA SER A 279 21.32 9.61 -13.25
C SER A 279 20.78 9.80 -14.67
N ASN A 280 20.65 8.73 -15.45
CA ASN A 280 20.25 8.78 -16.87
C ASN A 280 18.76 8.49 -17.12
N ILE A 281 17.96 8.41 -16.07
CA ILE A 281 16.54 8.01 -16.12
C ILE A 281 15.62 9.24 -16.25
N GLU A 282 14.78 9.25 -17.27
CA GLU A 282 13.76 10.27 -17.51
C GLU A 282 12.35 9.70 -17.32
N TYR A 283 11.48 10.47 -16.65
CA TYR A 283 10.11 10.04 -16.35
C TYR A 283 9.13 10.52 -17.41
N VAL A 284 8.23 9.64 -17.85
CA VAL A 284 7.15 9.97 -18.79
C VAL A 284 5.81 9.56 -18.19
N ARG A 285 4.84 10.47 -18.29
CA ARG A 285 3.45 10.29 -17.87
C ARG A 285 2.55 10.51 -19.08
N THR A 286 1.71 9.55 -19.41
CA THR A 286 0.76 9.62 -20.55
C THR A 286 -0.61 9.08 -20.18
N LYS A 287 -1.67 9.71 -20.70
CA LYS A 287 -3.04 9.19 -20.64
C LYS A 287 -3.50 8.79 -22.05
N PRO A 288 -3.23 7.56 -22.51
CA PRO A 288 -3.58 7.10 -23.86
C PRO A 288 -5.08 6.83 -23.97
N ALA A 289 -5.57 6.62 -25.19
CA ALA A 289 -6.81 5.85 -25.37
C ALA A 289 -6.59 4.41 -24.89
N TYR A 290 -7.66 3.69 -24.54
CA TYR A 290 -7.52 2.29 -24.16
C TYR A 290 -8.77 1.48 -24.49
N HIS A 291 -8.58 0.18 -24.64
CA HIS A 291 -9.65 -0.76 -24.90
C HIS A 291 -9.52 -2.00 -24.01
N GLY A 292 -10.55 -2.84 -23.97
CA GLY A 292 -10.52 -4.03 -23.16
C GLY A 292 -11.82 -4.83 -23.21
N SER A 293 -11.96 -5.74 -22.25
CA SER A 293 -13.14 -6.59 -22.11
C SER A 293 -13.57 -6.72 -20.64
N LEU A 294 -14.87 -6.97 -20.45
CA LEU A 294 -15.53 -7.27 -19.19
C LEU A 294 -16.14 -8.67 -19.28
N TRP A 295 -15.89 -9.53 -18.29
CA TRP A 295 -16.55 -10.82 -18.13
C TRP A 295 -17.55 -10.73 -16.98
N ILE A 296 -18.83 -10.83 -17.31
CA ILE A 296 -19.94 -10.47 -16.44
C ILE A 296 -20.83 -11.70 -16.21
N ASP A 297 -21.23 -11.96 -14.96
CA ASP A 297 -22.30 -12.90 -14.66
C ASP A 297 -23.65 -12.31 -15.11
N PRO A 298 -24.34 -12.91 -16.08
CA PRO A 298 -25.58 -12.34 -16.63
C PRO A 298 -26.74 -12.34 -15.63
N ALA A 299 -26.66 -13.09 -14.52
CA ALA A 299 -27.72 -13.18 -13.53
C ALA A 299 -27.76 -11.95 -12.59
N ASP A 300 -26.60 -11.52 -12.07
CA ASP A 300 -26.50 -10.47 -11.05
C ASP A 300 -25.60 -9.27 -11.42
N GLY A 301 -24.86 -9.35 -12.54
CA GLY A 301 -23.94 -8.28 -12.96
C GLY A 301 -22.56 -8.32 -12.28
N SER A 302 -22.25 -9.36 -11.50
CA SER A 302 -20.92 -9.54 -10.91
C SER A 302 -19.84 -9.64 -11.98
N VAL A 303 -18.77 -8.87 -11.83
CA VAL A 303 -17.63 -8.90 -12.75
C VAL A 303 -16.59 -9.90 -12.26
N TYR A 304 -16.23 -10.86 -13.10
CA TYR A 304 -15.24 -11.91 -12.79
C TYR A 304 -13.87 -11.63 -13.42
N ARG A 305 -13.80 -10.82 -14.48
CA ARG A 305 -12.54 -10.41 -15.11
C ARG A 305 -12.68 -9.08 -15.82
N ILE A 306 -11.63 -8.27 -15.78
CA ILE A 306 -11.45 -7.09 -16.63
C ILE A 306 -10.09 -7.16 -17.33
N THR A 307 -10.01 -6.64 -18.55
CA THR A 307 -8.73 -6.29 -19.21
C THR A 307 -8.74 -4.82 -19.60
N MET A 308 -7.56 -4.21 -19.65
CA MET A 308 -7.27 -2.87 -20.17
C MET A 308 -5.96 -2.91 -20.95
N GLU A 309 -5.94 -2.41 -22.18
CA GLU A 309 -4.74 -2.29 -23.02
C GLU A 309 -4.70 -0.89 -23.65
N ALA A 310 -3.55 -0.23 -23.55
CA ALA A 310 -3.36 1.13 -24.04
C ALA A 310 -3.13 1.20 -25.55
N ASP A 311 -3.87 2.09 -26.20
CA ASP A 311 -3.69 2.46 -27.60
C ASP A 311 -2.53 3.46 -27.72
N MET A 312 -1.31 2.94 -27.73
CA MET A 312 -0.09 3.74 -27.73
C MET A 312 0.14 4.45 -29.07
N SER A 313 0.36 5.77 -29.00
CA SER A 313 0.68 6.60 -30.15
C SER A 313 2.15 6.43 -30.59
N LYS A 314 2.44 6.75 -31.86
CA LYS A 314 3.83 6.74 -32.36
C LYS A 314 4.69 7.73 -31.57
N GLY A 315 5.69 7.22 -30.85
CA GLY A 315 6.57 8.01 -29.98
C GLY A 315 6.25 7.93 -28.48
N ALA A 316 5.22 7.17 -28.07
CA ALA A 316 4.96 6.89 -26.65
C ALA A 316 6.13 6.12 -25.99
N PRO A 317 6.34 6.21 -24.66
CA PRO A 317 7.52 5.65 -23.98
C PRO A 317 7.58 4.11 -23.98
N PHE A 318 6.43 3.45 -24.19
CA PHE A 318 6.34 2.00 -24.35
C PHE A 318 5.75 1.64 -25.71
N LYS A 319 6.10 0.45 -26.18
CA LYS A 319 5.46 -0.22 -27.31
C LYS A 319 4.13 -0.87 -26.90
N ARG A 320 4.03 -1.33 -25.64
CA ARG A 320 2.83 -1.96 -25.08
C ARG A 320 2.69 -1.64 -23.59
N ALA A 321 1.46 -1.46 -23.12
CA ALA A 321 1.11 -1.39 -21.71
C ALA A 321 -0.30 -1.93 -21.52
N ALA A 322 -0.47 -2.95 -20.68
CA ALA A 322 -1.75 -3.61 -20.46
C ALA A 322 -1.87 -4.17 -19.04
N MET A 323 -3.06 -4.19 -18.48
CA MET A 323 -3.36 -4.81 -17.19
C MET A 323 -4.66 -5.60 -17.22
N LEU A 324 -4.79 -6.55 -16.29
CA LEU A 324 -6.03 -7.30 -16.06
C LEU A 324 -6.24 -7.53 -14.58
N VAL A 325 -7.49 -7.73 -14.17
CA VAL A 325 -7.85 -8.16 -12.82
C VAL A 325 -8.86 -9.30 -12.91
N GLU A 326 -8.60 -10.37 -12.18
CA GLU A 326 -9.48 -11.53 -12.03
C GLU A 326 -10.07 -11.51 -10.62
N TYR A 327 -11.39 -11.69 -10.55
CA TYR A 327 -12.18 -11.65 -9.34
C TYR A 327 -12.86 -13.00 -9.10
N GLY A 328 -13.19 -13.30 -7.85
CA GLY A 328 -13.97 -14.47 -7.53
C GLY A 328 -14.48 -14.47 -6.09
N PRO A 329 -15.29 -15.48 -5.73
CA PRO A 329 -15.91 -15.57 -4.41
C PRO A 329 -14.88 -15.87 -3.32
N VAL A 330 -14.83 -15.01 -2.32
CA VAL A 330 -14.03 -15.18 -1.10
C VAL A 330 -14.95 -15.16 0.11
N ASN A 331 -14.89 -16.21 0.92
CA ASN A 331 -15.70 -16.34 2.13
C ASN A 331 -15.04 -15.60 3.29
N ILE A 332 -15.67 -14.54 3.77
CA ILE A 332 -15.16 -13.70 4.86
C ILE A 332 -16.24 -13.65 5.95
N SER A 333 -15.89 -14.15 7.14
CA SER A 333 -16.80 -14.24 8.30
C SER A 333 -18.16 -14.91 8.01
N GLY A 334 -18.20 -15.88 7.07
CA GLY A 334 -19.41 -16.60 6.68
C GLY A 334 -20.19 -15.99 5.51
N THR A 335 -19.79 -14.82 5.00
CA THR A 335 -20.39 -14.18 3.82
C THR A 335 -19.45 -14.28 2.63
N ALA A 336 -19.96 -14.66 1.46
CA ALA A 336 -19.19 -14.67 0.21
C ALA A 336 -19.18 -13.27 -0.42
N PHE A 337 -18.00 -12.73 -0.70
CA PHE A 337 -17.81 -11.49 -1.45
C PHE A 337 -17.04 -11.76 -2.74
N ILE A 338 -17.37 -11.06 -3.82
CA ILE A 338 -16.54 -11.07 -5.02
C ILE A 338 -15.37 -10.12 -4.78
N CYS A 339 -14.15 -10.67 -4.71
CA CYS A 339 -12.92 -9.95 -4.41
C CYS A 339 -11.86 -10.24 -5.48
N PRO A 340 -10.83 -9.37 -5.63
CA PRO A 340 -9.66 -9.69 -6.43
C PRO A 340 -9.01 -11.01 -5.98
N LEU A 341 -8.55 -11.81 -6.94
CA LEU A 341 -7.77 -13.02 -6.70
C LEU A 341 -6.38 -12.90 -7.32
N ARG A 342 -6.31 -12.31 -8.51
CA ARG A 342 -5.10 -12.13 -9.30
C ARG A 342 -5.19 -10.88 -10.16
N SER A 343 -4.07 -10.23 -10.40
CA SER A 343 -3.93 -9.18 -11.42
C SER A 343 -2.60 -9.36 -12.14
N LEU A 344 -2.56 -9.01 -13.43
CA LEU A 344 -1.31 -8.86 -14.16
C LEU A 344 -1.15 -7.42 -14.63
N ALA A 345 0.09 -6.94 -14.64
CA ALA A 345 0.51 -5.78 -15.41
C ALA A 345 1.66 -6.18 -16.34
N VAL A 346 1.57 -5.78 -17.61
CA VAL A 346 2.54 -6.08 -18.67
C VAL A 346 2.94 -4.77 -19.36
N SER A 347 4.23 -4.60 -19.64
CA SER A 347 4.73 -3.48 -20.42
C SER A 347 5.95 -3.86 -21.27
N GLU A 348 6.08 -3.25 -22.44
CA GLU A 348 7.17 -3.51 -23.39
C GLU A 348 7.85 -2.18 -23.75
N SER A 349 9.17 -2.10 -23.60
CA SER A 349 9.94 -0.88 -23.86
C SER A 349 9.89 -0.43 -25.32
N GLN A 350 10.19 0.84 -25.57
CA GLN A 350 10.73 1.27 -26.86
C GLN A 350 12.10 0.61 -27.13
N ALA A 351 12.54 0.57 -28.38
CA ALA A 351 13.89 0.13 -28.75
C ALA A 351 14.94 1.12 -28.22
N ASN A 352 15.66 0.70 -27.18
CA ASN A 352 16.72 1.45 -26.52
C ASN A 352 18.10 0.78 -26.75
N ALA A 353 19.16 1.28 -26.12
CA ALA A 353 20.49 0.68 -26.26
C ALA A 353 20.63 -0.72 -25.63
N GLU A 354 19.81 -1.08 -24.64
CA GLU A 354 19.75 -2.46 -24.12
C GLU A 354 19.24 -3.43 -25.20
N ALA A 355 18.36 -2.96 -26.10
CA ALA A 355 17.91 -3.74 -27.25
C ALA A 355 19.02 -4.04 -28.27
N MET A 356 20.07 -3.20 -28.34
CA MET A 356 21.24 -3.44 -29.19
C MET A 356 22.19 -4.52 -28.66
N ILE A 357 22.12 -4.85 -27.36
CA ILE A 357 22.98 -5.85 -26.71
C ILE A 357 22.35 -7.26 -26.80
N GLY A 358 21.04 -7.37 -27.05
CA GLY A 358 20.29 -8.63 -27.03
C GLY A 358 19.27 -8.88 -28.15
N ASN A 359 19.26 -8.08 -29.23
CA ASN A 359 18.31 -8.18 -30.36
C ASN A 359 16.82 -8.13 -29.97
N GLY A 360 16.43 -7.28 -29.01
CA GLY A 360 15.03 -7.17 -28.59
C GLY A 360 14.77 -6.09 -27.54
N VAL A 361 13.57 -5.50 -27.57
CA VAL A 361 13.06 -4.59 -26.53
C VAL A 361 12.90 -5.32 -25.20
N THR A 362 12.89 -4.59 -24.09
CA THR A 362 12.71 -5.18 -22.75
C THR A 362 11.23 -5.35 -22.43
N GLU A 363 10.84 -6.55 -22.01
CA GLU A 363 9.50 -6.89 -21.52
C GLU A 363 9.53 -6.97 -19.99
N TRP A 364 8.49 -6.42 -19.35
CA TRP A 364 8.22 -6.54 -17.92
C TRP A 364 6.83 -7.12 -17.70
N LEU A 365 6.72 -8.02 -16.73
CA LEU A 365 5.48 -8.66 -16.33
C LEU A 365 5.44 -8.76 -14.80
N ASN A 366 4.40 -8.20 -14.19
CA ASN A 366 4.16 -8.29 -12.76
C ASN A 366 2.91 -9.12 -12.51
N GLU A 367 3.03 -10.21 -11.73
CA GLU A 367 1.91 -11.05 -11.30
C GLU A 367 1.56 -10.76 -9.84
N THR A 368 0.43 -10.08 -9.63
CA THR A 368 -0.15 -9.80 -8.31
C THR A 368 -1.15 -10.90 -7.93
N ARG A 369 -1.07 -11.40 -6.70
CA ARG A 369 -2.01 -12.37 -6.11
C ARG A 369 -2.51 -11.86 -4.76
N PHE A 370 -3.80 -12.08 -4.50
CA PHE A 370 -4.45 -11.67 -3.25
C PHE A 370 -4.89 -12.89 -2.44
N SER A 371 -4.53 -12.94 -1.15
CA SER A 371 -4.83 -14.05 -0.25
C SER A 371 -5.17 -13.56 1.17
N ASN A 372 -5.48 -14.49 2.09
CA ASN A 372 -5.68 -14.21 3.53
C ASN A 372 -6.73 -13.11 3.82
N TYR A 373 -7.77 -13.05 3.00
CA TYR A 373 -8.88 -12.12 3.17
C TYR A 373 -9.55 -12.26 4.54
N HIS A 374 -9.57 -11.17 5.30
CA HIS A 374 -10.24 -11.11 6.59
C HIS A 374 -10.80 -9.72 6.87
N ARG A 375 -11.77 -9.63 7.77
CA ARG A 375 -12.36 -8.35 8.17
C ARG A 375 -11.43 -7.64 9.16
N PHE A 376 -11.26 -6.34 8.99
CA PHE A 376 -10.55 -5.48 9.94
C PHE A 376 -11.27 -5.47 11.30
N GLY A 377 -10.74 -6.22 12.26
CA GLY A 377 -11.23 -6.28 13.63
C GLY A 377 -10.89 -7.59 14.34
N SER A 378 -10.44 -7.49 15.59
CA SER A 378 -10.24 -8.63 16.48
C SER A 378 -11.58 -9.32 16.80
N SER A 379 -11.68 -10.63 16.57
CA SER A 379 -12.79 -11.42 17.11
C SER A 379 -12.59 -11.63 18.62
N ALA A 380 -13.51 -11.13 19.42
CA ALA A 380 -13.57 -11.41 20.85
C ALA A 380 -14.70 -12.42 21.11
N ARG A 381 -14.37 -13.55 21.73
CA ARG A 381 -15.37 -14.45 22.33
C ARG A 381 -15.38 -14.23 23.83
N ILE A 382 -16.55 -13.95 24.40
CA ILE A 382 -16.73 -13.98 25.86
C ILE A 382 -16.86 -15.45 26.26
N VAL A 383 -15.90 -15.94 27.02
CA VAL A 383 -16.07 -17.19 27.77
C VAL A 383 -16.72 -16.81 29.09
N ASN A 384 -17.96 -17.23 29.31
CA ASN A 384 -18.63 -17.03 30.59
C ASN A 384 -18.00 -17.97 31.62
N ASP A 385 -17.21 -17.40 32.52
CA ASP A 385 -16.57 -18.16 33.60
C ASP A 385 -17.52 -18.35 34.79
N THR A 386 -18.48 -19.25 34.64
CA THR A 386 -19.42 -19.66 35.69
C THR A 386 -19.66 -21.17 35.71
N ALA A 387 -18.62 -21.96 35.98
CA ALA A 387 -18.74 -23.31 36.56
C ALA A 387 -17.42 -23.81 37.17
N GLY A 388 -17.00 -23.23 38.30
CA GLY A 388 -15.89 -23.79 39.09
C GLY A 388 -16.33 -25.04 39.87
N ALA A 389 -16.13 -26.24 39.30
CA ALA A 389 -16.22 -27.51 40.04
C ALA A 389 -15.38 -28.64 39.38
N ALA A 390 -14.15 -28.81 39.87
CA ALA A 390 -13.30 -30.02 39.84
C ALA A 390 -13.34 -30.97 38.62
N ALA A 391 -12.22 -31.00 37.87
CA ALA A 391 -11.77 -32.17 37.12
C ALA A 391 -10.27 -32.42 37.43
N PRO A 392 -9.82 -33.68 37.65
CA PRO A 392 -8.43 -33.98 37.96
C PRO A 392 -7.54 -34.01 36.70
N GLU A 393 -6.22 -34.02 36.93
CA GLU A 393 -5.17 -33.91 35.93
C GLU A 393 -5.27 -34.93 34.78
N SER A 394 -4.88 -34.50 33.58
CA SER A 394 -4.50 -35.37 32.47
C SER A 394 -3.38 -34.71 31.67
N ALA A 395 -2.26 -35.41 31.55
CA ALA A 395 -0.96 -34.83 31.23
C ALA A 395 -0.79 -34.41 29.75
N THR A 396 0.09 -33.43 29.56
CA THR A 396 0.51 -32.87 28.27
C THR A 396 1.32 -33.87 27.43
N PRO A 397 1.08 -33.97 26.11
CA PRO A 397 2.07 -34.48 25.15
C PRO A 397 2.90 -33.34 24.57
N GLN A 398 4.22 -33.43 24.74
CA GLN A 398 5.23 -32.52 24.18
C GLN A 398 5.61 -32.95 22.74
N PRO A 399 6.02 -32.04 21.83
CA PRO A 399 6.44 -32.42 20.49
C PRO A 399 7.76 -33.22 20.51
N ALA A 400 7.84 -34.29 19.71
CA ALA A 400 9.02 -35.16 19.64
C ALA A 400 9.91 -34.85 18.44
N GLU A 401 11.23 -34.76 18.68
CA GLU A 401 12.29 -34.75 17.66
C GLU A 401 12.47 -36.14 16.99
N PRO A 402 13.11 -36.21 15.81
CA PRO A 402 13.30 -37.46 15.08
C PRO A 402 14.41 -38.34 15.68
N ALA A 403 14.17 -39.65 15.75
CA ALA A 403 15.10 -40.61 16.34
C ALA A 403 16.29 -40.98 15.40
N PRO A 404 17.51 -41.23 15.94
CA PRO A 404 18.65 -41.72 15.16
C PRO A 404 18.54 -43.22 14.79
N PRO A 405 19.36 -43.72 13.85
CA PRO A 405 19.27 -45.10 13.35
C PRO A 405 19.83 -46.15 14.33
N PRO A 406 19.31 -47.39 14.31
CA PRO A 406 19.78 -48.46 15.21
C PRO A 406 21.11 -49.07 14.76
N GLN A 407 22.02 -49.27 15.72
CA GLN A 407 23.20 -50.14 15.56
C GLN A 407 22.91 -51.58 16.01
N PRO A 408 23.70 -52.58 15.55
CA PRO A 408 23.27 -53.98 15.57
C PRO A 408 23.77 -54.77 16.79
N GLN A 409 22.96 -55.75 17.20
CA GLN A 409 23.41 -56.88 18.01
C GLN A 409 22.85 -58.20 17.44
N THR A 410 23.72 -59.20 17.34
CA THR A 410 23.49 -60.59 16.91
C THR A 410 24.06 -61.53 18.00
N PRO A 411 23.95 -62.88 17.93
CA PRO A 411 23.23 -63.79 17.02
C PRO A 411 22.17 -64.63 17.82
N VAL A 412 21.50 -65.70 17.33
CA VAL A 412 21.97 -67.07 16.99
C VAL A 412 20.95 -67.78 16.08
N ALA A 413 21.47 -68.73 15.28
CA ALA A 413 20.88 -69.71 14.34
C ALA A 413 19.46 -70.27 14.65
N GLU A 414 18.68 -70.80 13.69
CA GLU A 414 19.04 -71.88 12.74
C GLU A 414 18.23 -71.91 11.41
N THR A 415 18.86 -72.46 10.35
CA THR A 415 18.37 -73.16 9.12
C THR A 415 16.86 -73.15 8.73
N SER A 416 16.42 -73.11 7.45
CA SER A 416 17.07 -73.43 6.15
C SER A 416 16.28 -72.97 4.89
N LYS A 417 16.98 -72.93 3.73
CA LYS A 417 16.56 -72.78 2.30
C LYS A 417 15.57 -73.90 1.81
N PRO A 418 15.05 -73.98 0.54
CA PRO A 418 15.18 -73.06 -0.63
C PRO A 418 13.95 -72.85 -1.59
N ALA A 419 13.96 -71.70 -2.32
CA ALA A 419 13.74 -71.48 -3.79
C ALA A 419 12.45 -71.94 -4.57
N PRO A 420 12.11 -71.29 -5.73
CA PRO A 420 10.77 -71.34 -6.38
C PRO A 420 10.70 -72.24 -7.65
N PRO A 421 9.57 -72.24 -8.41
CA PRO A 421 9.50 -71.38 -9.61
C PRO A 421 8.08 -70.85 -10.03
N ALA A 422 8.06 -69.94 -11.01
CA ALA A 422 6.91 -69.54 -11.88
C ALA A 422 6.73 -70.56 -13.06
N PRO A 423 5.81 -70.46 -14.05
CA PRO A 423 4.89 -69.36 -14.49
C PRO A 423 3.40 -69.78 -14.66
N SER A 424 2.43 -68.92 -15.05
CA SER A 424 2.02 -68.67 -16.47
C SER A 424 0.80 -67.70 -16.56
N THR A 425 0.73 -66.88 -17.62
CA THR A 425 -0.43 -66.09 -18.14
C THR A 425 -1.36 -66.94 -19.04
N PRO A 426 -2.51 -66.49 -19.63
CA PRO A 426 -3.00 -65.11 -19.91
C PRO A 426 -4.51 -64.81 -19.61
N ALA A 427 -4.99 -63.66 -20.09
CA ALA A 427 -6.31 -63.04 -19.80
C ALA A 427 -7.46 -63.37 -20.78
N VAL A 428 -8.72 -63.12 -20.35
CA VAL A 428 -9.92 -62.85 -21.20
C VAL A 428 -10.90 -61.93 -20.44
N THR A 429 -11.56 -61.00 -21.16
CA THR A 429 -12.70 -60.16 -20.71
C THR A 429 -13.99 -60.59 -21.43
N PRO A 430 -15.17 -60.61 -20.79
CA PRO A 430 -16.33 -59.88 -21.35
C PRO A 430 -17.31 -59.30 -20.29
N GLU A 431 -18.47 -58.82 -20.75
CA GLU A 431 -19.34 -57.79 -20.14
C GLU A 431 -20.76 -58.28 -19.76
N ALA A 432 -21.26 -57.87 -18.57
CA ALA A 432 -22.66 -57.71 -18.11
C ALA A 432 -23.65 -58.95 -18.06
N PRO A 433 -24.95 -58.79 -17.67
CA PRO A 433 -25.50 -58.98 -16.31
C PRO A 433 -26.69 -60.02 -16.21
N PRO A 434 -27.31 -60.35 -15.03
CA PRO A 434 -28.59 -59.68 -14.61
C PRO A 434 -29.11 -59.83 -13.11
N LEU A 435 -30.21 -59.11 -12.77
CA LEU A 435 -31.45 -59.46 -11.98
C LEU A 435 -31.41 -60.15 -10.56
N GLU A 436 -31.88 -59.52 -9.46
CA GLU A 436 -33.26 -59.49 -8.82
C GLU A 436 -33.44 -60.48 -7.62
N ALA A 437 -34.34 -60.35 -6.62
CA ALA A 437 -35.35 -59.35 -6.20
C ALA A 437 -35.77 -59.55 -4.71
N THR A 438 -36.36 -58.53 -4.04
CA THR A 438 -37.62 -58.65 -3.22
C THR A 438 -38.14 -57.26 -2.76
N ALA A 439 -39.42 -57.18 -2.36
CA ALA A 439 -40.25 -55.98 -2.52
C ALA A 439 -40.76 -55.28 -1.22
N GLU A 440 -41.51 -54.19 -1.46
CA GLU A 440 -42.04 -53.12 -0.60
C GLU A 440 -43.02 -53.53 0.55
N PRO A 441 -43.30 -52.62 1.53
CA PRO A 441 -44.49 -51.75 1.37
C PRO A 441 -44.46 -50.33 1.99
N ALA A 442 -44.97 -49.35 1.25
CA ALA A 442 -45.83 -48.19 1.60
C ALA A 442 -45.44 -47.14 2.69
N PRO A 443 -45.82 -45.84 2.53
CA PRO A 443 -45.25 -44.72 3.30
C PRO A 443 -46.13 -44.15 4.46
N PRO A 444 -45.52 -43.50 5.48
CA PRO A 444 -46.22 -42.63 6.46
C PRO A 444 -46.28 -41.14 6.07
N GLN A 445 -47.15 -40.39 6.76
CA GLN A 445 -47.59 -39.01 6.47
C GLN A 445 -46.63 -37.87 6.91
N PRO A 446 -46.83 -36.63 6.40
CA PRO A 446 -46.05 -35.44 6.78
C PRO A 446 -46.54 -34.74 8.06
N ALA A 447 -45.61 -34.03 8.73
CA ALA A 447 -45.84 -33.22 9.93
C ALA A 447 -46.31 -31.77 9.61
N PRO A 448 -46.89 -31.02 10.57
CA PRO A 448 -47.82 -29.92 10.29
C PRO A 448 -47.19 -28.53 10.05
N ALA A 449 -47.95 -27.64 9.42
CA ALA A 449 -47.57 -26.27 9.09
C ALA A 449 -47.87 -25.23 10.21
N PRO A 450 -47.16 -24.09 10.26
CA PRO A 450 -47.50 -22.95 11.12
C PRO A 450 -48.67 -22.11 10.56
N THR A 451 -49.35 -21.38 11.45
CA THR A 451 -50.65 -20.73 11.23
C THR A 451 -50.59 -19.44 10.39
N LYS A 452 -51.67 -19.19 9.64
CA LYS A 452 -51.88 -18.07 8.71
C LYS A 452 -52.15 -16.72 9.42
N ALA A 453 -51.58 -15.63 8.91
CA ALA A 453 -52.06 -14.25 9.11
C ALA A 453 -52.91 -13.80 7.89
N PRO A 454 -53.92 -12.93 8.05
CA PRO A 454 -54.96 -12.75 7.02
C PRO A 454 -54.55 -11.84 5.85
N ASP A 455 -54.93 -12.27 4.65
CA ASP A 455 -54.94 -11.47 3.42
C ASP A 455 -56.03 -10.37 3.47
N LEU A 456 -55.85 -9.30 2.70
CA LEU A 456 -56.76 -8.86 1.61
C LEU A 456 -56.07 -7.76 0.75
N PRO A 457 -56.50 -7.51 -0.50
CA PRO A 457 -55.59 -7.14 -1.59
C PRO A 457 -55.61 -5.66 -1.98
N LEU A 458 -54.54 -5.20 -2.63
CA LEU A 458 -54.51 -3.92 -3.34
C LEU A 458 -53.80 -4.02 -4.70
N THR A 459 -54.59 -4.22 -5.75
CA THR A 459 -54.34 -3.51 -7.02
C THR A 459 -54.75 -2.05 -6.86
N VAL A 460 -53.89 -1.07 -7.17
CA VAL A 460 -54.26 0.20 -7.86
C VAL A 460 -52.99 0.84 -8.45
N SER A 461 -53.20 1.42 -9.64
CA SER A 461 -52.40 2.36 -10.43
C SER A 461 -51.26 3.16 -9.79
N SER A 462 -50.32 3.50 -10.68
CA SER A 462 -49.47 4.68 -10.58
C SER A 462 -50.26 5.95 -10.20
N ASN A 463 -49.83 6.64 -9.16
CA ASN A 463 -49.95 8.09 -9.10
C ASN A 463 -48.76 8.65 -8.32
N ALA A 464 -48.11 9.66 -8.89
CA ALA A 464 -46.93 10.27 -8.30
C ALA A 464 -47.31 11.21 -7.15
N ALA A 465 -46.79 10.96 -5.95
CA ALA A 465 -46.68 11.94 -4.88
C ALA A 465 -45.32 11.77 -4.22
N SER A 466 -44.51 12.82 -4.23
CA SER A 466 -43.11 12.77 -3.84
C SER A 466 -42.95 12.84 -2.32
N GLU A 467 -42.94 11.70 -1.63
CA GLU A 467 -42.36 11.64 -0.28
C GLU A 467 -40.83 11.57 -0.39
N SER A 468 -40.19 12.70 -0.10
CA SER A 468 -38.73 12.80 -0.05
C SER A 468 -38.20 11.99 1.13
N VAL A 469 -37.56 10.85 0.86
CA VAL A 469 -36.71 10.16 1.84
C VAL A 469 -35.71 11.18 2.41
N PRO A 470 -35.69 11.42 3.73
CA PRO A 470 -34.81 12.41 4.32
C PRO A 470 -33.36 11.97 4.13
N THR A 471 -32.70 12.58 3.15
CA THR A 471 -31.27 12.35 2.92
C THR A 471 -30.52 13.09 4.03
N PHE A 472 -29.99 12.34 5.00
CA PHE A 472 -29.13 12.90 6.04
C PHE A 472 -27.83 13.42 5.42
N ARG A 473 -27.86 14.68 4.98
CA ARG A 473 -26.68 15.42 4.54
C ARG A 473 -25.97 15.92 5.79
N ILE A 474 -24.95 15.19 6.25
CA ILE A 474 -24.03 15.69 7.28
C ILE A 474 -23.13 16.75 6.63
N ALA A 475 -23.64 17.98 6.53
CA ALA A 475 -22.81 19.14 6.34
C ALA A 475 -22.14 19.44 7.69
N VAL A 476 -20.82 19.29 7.76
CA VAL A 476 -20.02 19.65 8.95
C VAL A 476 -19.98 21.18 9.03
N ASN A 477 -21.02 21.76 9.61
CA ASN A 477 -21.21 23.21 9.70
C ASN A 477 -20.41 23.86 10.86
N SER A 478 -19.68 23.08 11.65
CA SER A 478 -18.86 23.57 12.75
C SER A 478 -17.55 22.80 12.90
N LEU A 479 -16.54 23.49 13.40
CA LEU A 479 -15.21 22.95 13.71
C LEU A 479 -15.02 22.89 15.22
N LEU A 480 -14.51 21.76 15.71
CA LEU A 480 -14.07 21.61 17.10
C LEU A 480 -12.62 22.08 17.26
N VAL A 481 -12.41 22.90 18.28
CA VAL A 481 -11.13 23.53 18.63
C VAL A 481 -10.86 23.25 20.10
N PRO A 482 -10.20 22.12 20.43
CA PRO A 482 -9.59 21.91 21.74
C PRO A 482 -8.58 23.02 22.03
N ALA A 483 -8.61 23.54 23.25
CA ALA A 483 -7.74 24.60 23.72
C ALA A 483 -7.36 24.40 25.19
N VAL A 484 -6.06 24.35 25.49
CA VAL A 484 -5.54 24.31 26.86
C VAL A 484 -4.98 25.68 27.19
N VAL A 485 -5.38 26.25 28.34
CA VAL A 485 -4.85 27.52 28.81
C VAL A 485 -3.86 27.26 29.94
N LEU A 486 -2.66 27.82 29.84
CA LEU A 486 -1.56 27.60 30.77
C LEU A 486 -1.20 28.87 31.54
N ASP A 487 -0.85 28.71 32.81
CA ASP A 487 -0.17 29.74 33.59
C ASP A 487 1.34 29.77 33.32
N LYS A 488 2.05 30.74 33.91
CA LYS A 488 3.51 30.87 33.79
C LYS A 488 4.32 29.68 34.36
N ALA A 489 3.68 28.76 35.07
CA ALA A 489 4.28 27.53 35.59
C ALA A 489 3.89 26.30 34.74
N GLY A 490 3.23 26.48 33.60
CA GLY A 490 2.80 25.40 32.70
C GLY A 490 1.62 24.58 33.23
N ARG A 491 0.84 25.11 34.19
CA ARG A 491 -0.33 24.42 34.77
C ARG A 491 -1.61 24.85 34.06
N SER A 492 -2.51 23.91 33.83
CA SER A 492 -3.80 24.18 33.18
C SER A 492 -4.72 25.05 34.04
N VAL A 493 -5.16 26.18 33.50
CA VAL A 493 -6.03 27.16 34.16
C VAL A 493 -7.49 26.87 33.83
N GLY A 494 -8.30 26.62 34.86
CA GLY A 494 -9.76 26.51 34.74
C GLY A 494 -10.49 27.85 34.96
N GLY A 495 -11.82 27.81 34.91
CA GLY A 495 -12.69 28.93 35.32
C GLY A 495 -12.83 30.10 34.32
N LEU A 496 -12.09 30.10 33.21
CA LEU A 496 -12.33 31.01 32.07
C LEU A 496 -13.67 30.72 31.40
N GLY A 497 -14.33 31.77 30.90
CA GLY A 497 -15.57 31.68 30.15
C GLY A 497 -15.38 31.93 28.65
N LYS A 498 -16.41 31.64 27.84
CA LYS A 498 -16.44 31.84 26.39
C LYS A 498 -15.92 33.21 25.93
N GLN A 499 -16.27 34.26 26.68
CA GLN A 499 -15.88 35.66 26.43
C GLN A 499 -14.39 35.95 26.62
N ASP A 500 -13.65 35.06 27.29
CA ASP A 500 -12.20 35.20 27.47
C ASP A 500 -11.42 34.77 26.22
N PHE A 501 -12.08 34.14 25.24
CA PHE A 501 -11.48 33.61 24.01
C PHE A 501 -11.88 34.43 22.79
N VAL A 502 -10.91 34.72 21.92
CA VAL A 502 -11.11 35.31 20.59
C VAL A 502 -10.54 34.33 19.56
N VAL A 503 -11.36 33.87 18.62
CA VAL A 503 -10.92 32.98 17.53
C VAL A 503 -10.94 33.73 16.22
N LEU A 504 -9.82 33.67 15.49
CA LEU A 504 -9.66 34.25 14.16
C LEU A 504 -9.40 33.13 13.14
N ASP A 505 -10.10 33.18 12.01
CA ASP A 505 -9.91 32.34 10.83
C ASP A 505 -9.36 33.23 9.70
N ASN A 506 -8.12 32.98 9.27
CA ASN A 506 -7.40 33.82 8.30
C ASN A 506 -7.48 35.33 8.67
N GLY A 507 -7.33 35.62 9.96
CA GLY A 507 -7.42 36.97 10.54
C GLY A 507 -8.84 37.52 10.74
N LYS A 508 -9.88 36.83 10.28
CA LYS A 508 -11.28 37.25 10.45
C LYS A 508 -11.88 36.67 11.73
N PRO A 509 -12.53 37.46 12.61
CA PRO A 509 -13.19 36.93 13.79
C PRO A 509 -14.26 35.87 13.45
N ARG A 510 -14.26 34.77 14.20
CA ARG A 510 -15.29 33.72 14.12
C ARG A 510 -16.08 33.63 15.41
N ALA A 511 -17.39 33.50 15.29
CA ALA A 511 -18.26 33.29 16.42
C ALA A 511 -18.04 31.87 16.97
N ILE A 512 -17.62 31.79 18.23
CA ILE A 512 -17.71 30.57 19.03
C ILE A 512 -19.22 30.28 19.19
N THR A 513 -19.70 29.15 18.70
CA THR A 513 -21.10 28.72 18.84
C THR A 513 -21.28 27.91 20.12
N GLY A 514 -20.49 26.86 20.29
CA GLY A 514 -20.44 26.00 21.49
C GLY A 514 -19.19 26.24 22.35
N PHE A 515 -19.31 26.00 23.65
CA PHE A 515 -18.22 26.15 24.62
C PHE A 515 -18.38 25.12 25.74
N THR A 516 -17.33 24.38 26.08
CA THR A 516 -17.34 23.41 27.19
C THR A 516 -16.00 23.43 27.91
N LEU A 517 -16.03 23.42 29.24
CA LEU A 517 -14.85 23.16 30.08
C LEU A 517 -14.84 21.67 30.45
N LEU A 518 -13.85 20.95 29.94
CA LEU A 518 -13.56 19.56 30.30
C LEU A 518 -12.63 19.60 31.53
N LYS A 519 -13.08 18.99 32.63
CA LYS A 519 -12.28 18.76 33.84
C LYS A 519 -11.94 17.29 33.98
N ARG A 520 -10.67 16.97 34.17
CA ARG A 520 -10.15 15.61 34.40
C ARG A 520 -9.60 15.51 35.82
N THR A 521 -10.40 14.98 36.73
CA THR A 521 -10.01 14.74 38.13
C THR A 521 -9.06 13.54 38.21
N ARG A 522 -7.81 13.77 38.61
CA ARG A 522 -6.87 12.69 38.95
C ARG A 522 -7.28 12.05 40.28
N ASN A 523 -7.56 10.75 40.27
CA ASN A 523 -7.56 9.93 41.49
C ASN A 523 -6.11 9.79 41.97
N THR A 524 -5.62 10.80 42.68
CA THR A 524 -4.30 10.78 43.31
C THR A 524 -4.37 11.41 44.69
N GLU A 525 -5.38 11.01 45.48
CA GLU A 525 -5.35 11.28 46.91
C GLU A 525 -4.26 10.43 47.57
N SER A 526 -3.27 11.13 48.10
CA SER A 526 -2.20 10.54 48.89
C SER A 526 -2.79 9.83 50.11
N ARG A 527 -2.21 8.67 50.46
CA ARG A 527 -2.34 8.08 51.79
C ARG A 527 -1.63 8.96 52.83
N THR A 528 -2.21 10.09 53.19
CA THR A 528 -1.89 10.81 54.43
C THR A 528 -2.92 10.45 55.47
N ASN A 529 -2.51 9.62 56.43
CA ASN A 529 -3.30 9.29 57.61
C ASN A 529 -3.65 10.57 58.39
N GLU A 530 -4.85 11.10 58.22
CA GLU A 530 -5.42 12.04 59.18
C GLU A 530 -6.44 11.32 60.08
N LYS A 531 -6.30 11.57 61.37
CA LYS A 531 -6.80 10.69 62.42
C LYS A 531 -8.25 11.01 62.71
N GLU A 532 -9.14 10.06 62.42
CA GLU A 532 -10.59 10.19 62.60
C GLU A 532 -10.95 10.54 64.06
N THR A 533 -11.27 11.81 64.31
CA THR A 533 -11.93 12.26 65.55
C THR A 533 -13.43 12.14 65.38
N THR A 534 -14.05 11.39 66.29
CA THR A 534 -15.48 11.03 66.32
C THR A 534 -16.43 12.23 66.17
N PRO A 535 -17.51 12.12 65.37
CA PRO A 535 -18.53 13.16 65.26
C PRO A 535 -19.51 13.12 66.44
N ASP A 536 -19.77 14.29 67.03
CA ASP A 536 -20.87 14.50 67.97
C ASP A 536 -22.21 14.66 67.22
N LYS A 537 -23.31 14.23 67.83
CA LYS A 537 -24.64 14.22 67.22
C LYS A 537 -25.47 15.42 67.66
N THR A 538 -25.74 16.39 66.77
CA THR A 538 -27.01 17.13 66.87
C THR A 538 -27.50 17.77 65.56
N SER A 539 -28.83 17.71 65.40
CA SER A 539 -29.71 18.50 64.52
C SER A 539 -30.08 17.93 63.14
N PRO A 540 -31.39 17.72 62.85
CA PRO A 540 -31.91 17.32 61.55
C PRO A 540 -32.37 18.51 60.66
N ASP A 541 -32.84 18.16 59.46
CA ASP A 541 -33.56 18.97 58.46
C ASP A 541 -32.85 20.12 57.73
N LYS A 542 -32.20 19.74 56.62
CA LYS A 542 -32.42 20.39 55.32
C LYS A 542 -32.12 19.39 54.19
N PRO A 543 -32.97 19.24 53.14
CA PRO A 543 -32.58 18.52 51.94
C PRO A 543 -31.42 19.28 51.27
N ALA A 544 -30.25 18.65 51.21
CA ALA A 544 -29.18 19.14 50.35
C ALA A 544 -29.64 19.06 48.89
N PRO A 545 -29.24 20.00 48.01
CA PRO A 545 -29.39 19.81 46.58
C PRO A 545 -28.72 18.50 46.19
N GLU A 546 -29.41 17.71 45.37
CA GLU A 546 -28.92 16.44 44.85
C GLU A 546 -27.52 16.66 44.25
N ALA A 547 -26.50 16.04 44.85
CA ALA A 547 -25.14 16.17 44.34
C ALA A 547 -25.12 15.62 42.91
N PRO A 548 -24.45 16.30 41.95
CA PRO A 548 -24.31 15.75 40.61
C PRO A 548 -23.70 14.34 40.73
N PRO A 549 -24.12 13.38 39.89
CA PRO A 549 -23.77 11.97 40.06
C PRO A 549 -22.26 11.83 40.24
N SER A 550 -21.91 11.12 41.31
CA SER A 550 -20.55 10.95 41.80
C SER A 550 -19.57 10.63 40.68
N ALA A 551 -18.34 11.15 40.79
CA ALA A 551 -17.26 10.85 39.87
C ALA A 551 -16.95 9.34 39.90
N GLN A 552 -17.65 8.59 39.06
CA GLN A 552 -17.37 7.18 38.82
C GLN A 552 -15.97 7.06 38.23
N ASN A 553 -15.16 6.11 38.73
CA ASN A 553 -13.85 5.80 38.18
C ASN A 553 -13.96 5.60 36.66
N ARG A 554 -13.44 6.57 35.90
CA ARG A 554 -13.33 6.45 34.46
C ARG A 554 -12.04 5.72 34.17
N LYS A 555 -12.15 4.57 33.51
CA LYS A 555 -10.98 3.87 32.97
C LYS A 555 -10.17 4.81 32.09
N ARG A 556 -8.85 4.70 32.14
CA ARG A 556 -7.93 5.50 31.34
C ARG A 556 -7.09 4.59 30.46
N PHE A 557 -6.97 4.94 29.19
CA PHE A 557 -6.27 4.16 28.18
C PHE A 557 -5.08 4.97 27.65
N LEU A 558 -3.86 4.52 27.98
CA LEU A 558 -2.59 5.12 27.59
C LEU A 558 -1.96 4.32 26.44
N ILE A 559 -2.12 4.79 25.20
CA ILE A 559 -1.58 4.11 24.02
C ILE A 559 -0.26 4.77 23.62
N PHE A 560 0.85 4.07 23.79
CA PHE A 560 2.16 4.49 23.30
C PHE A 560 2.33 4.00 21.86
N LEU A 561 2.38 4.94 20.92
CA LEU A 561 2.58 4.66 19.50
C LEU A 561 4.01 5.03 19.11
N PHE A 562 4.84 4.02 18.90
CA PHE A 562 6.24 4.18 18.52
C PHE A 562 6.40 4.22 17.00
N ASP A 563 7.11 5.23 16.56
CA ASP A 563 7.50 5.43 15.17
C ASP A 563 8.84 4.76 14.87
N ASP A 564 8.79 3.44 14.75
CA ASP A 564 9.93 2.58 14.38
C ASP A 564 10.25 2.61 12.87
N ARG A 565 9.61 3.53 12.14
CA ARG A 565 9.89 3.90 10.74
C ARG A 565 10.87 5.07 10.66
N HIS A 566 10.59 6.20 11.32
CA HIS A 566 11.42 7.42 11.19
C HIS A 566 12.54 7.53 12.25
N MET A 567 12.51 6.73 13.32
CA MET A 567 13.60 6.69 14.30
C MET A 567 14.92 6.25 13.66
N THR A 568 16.03 6.83 14.13
CA THR A 568 17.38 6.39 13.78
C THR A 568 17.90 5.29 14.71
N ALA A 569 19.04 4.70 14.34
CA ALA A 569 19.80 3.76 15.18
C ALA A 569 20.21 4.34 16.56
N ASP A 570 20.36 5.66 16.66
CA ASP A 570 20.68 6.33 17.91
C ASP A 570 19.43 6.66 18.75
N ASP A 571 18.28 6.85 18.11
CA ASP A 571 17.01 7.20 18.77
C ASP A 571 16.37 5.99 19.46
N LEU A 572 16.23 4.87 18.74
CA LEU A 572 15.48 3.72 19.22
C LEU A 572 15.97 3.18 20.58
N PRO A 573 17.29 2.98 20.83
CA PRO A 573 17.76 2.49 22.13
C PRO A 573 17.49 3.48 23.28
N ARG A 574 17.55 4.79 23.00
CA ARG A 574 17.24 5.85 23.99
C ARG A 574 15.75 5.83 24.35
N VAL A 575 14.90 5.73 23.33
CA VAL A 575 13.45 5.62 23.46
C VAL A 575 13.04 4.33 24.19
N GLN A 576 13.59 3.17 23.82
CA GLN A 576 13.34 1.90 24.51
C GLN A 576 13.73 1.97 25.99
N LYS A 577 14.88 2.58 26.32
CA LYS A 577 15.30 2.79 27.71
C LYS A 577 14.32 3.68 28.48
N ALA A 578 13.89 4.80 27.90
CA ALA A 578 12.94 5.72 28.52
C ALA A 578 11.56 5.09 28.73
N ALA A 579 11.04 4.38 27.73
CA ALA A 579 9.76 3.67 27.80
C ALA A 579 9.78 2.56 28.86
N ASN A 580 10.84 1.74 28.91
CA ASN A 580 11.00 0.75 29.97
C ASN A 580 11.14 1.40 31.35
N GLY A 581 11.81 2.57 31.45
CA GLY A 581 11.90 3.38 32.66
C GLY A 581 10.53 3.79 33.22
N LEU A 582 9.67 4.36 32.36
CA LEU A 582 8.28 4.68 32.71
C LEU A 582 7.48 3.42 33.09
N LEU A 583 7.55 2.37 32.26
CA LEU A 583 6.75 1.15 32.43
C LEU A 583 7.16 0.30 33.65
N ASN A 584 8.24 0.64 34.35
CA ASN A 584 8.55 0.08 35.67
C ASN A 584 7.68 0.65 36.81
N GLN A 585 7.03 1.81 36.60
CA GLN A 585 6.13 2.40 37.58
C GLN A 585 4.75 1.73 37.47
N PRO A 586 4.08 1.37 38.58
CA PRO A 586 2.78 0.71 38.54
C PRO A 586 1.71 1.64 37.95
N LEU A 587 0.89 1.09 37.04
CA LEU A 587 -0.34 1.73 36.58
C LEU A 587 -1.37 1.76 37.72
N ALA A 588 -2.29 2.74 37.71
CA ALA A 588 -3.41 2.73 38.66
C ALA A 588 -4.38 1.56 38.35
N GLU A 589 -5.23 1.19 39.31
CA GLU A 589 -6.10 0.01 39.22
C GLU A 589 -7.08 0.03 38.02
N ASP A 590 -7.49 1.22 37.57
CA ASP A 590 -8.35 1.44 36.40
C ASP A 590 -7.59 2.00 35.16
N ASP A 591 -6.25 2.06 35.21
CA ASP A 591 -5.40 2.41 34.08
C ASP A 591 -5.08 1.16 33.23
N TYR A 592 -5.19 1.30 31.92
CA TYR A 592 -4.75 0.32 30.94
C TYR A 592 -3.81 1.00 29.95
N ALA A 593 -2.81 0.28 29.45
CA ALA A 593 -1.91 0.78 28.43
C ALA A 593 -1.81 -0.18 27.24
N ALA A 594 -1.29 0.33 26.13
CA ALA A 594 -0.80 -0.50 25.04
C ALA A 594 0.49 0.12 24.47
N VAL A 595 1.42 -0.74 24.05
CA VAL A 595 2.58 -0.40 23.24
C VAL A 595 2.30 -0.89 21.84
N VAL A 596 2.23 0.04 20.89
CA VAL A 596 1.98 -0.20 19.47
C VAL A 596 3.10 0.47 18.66
N SER A 597 3.45 -0.05 17.50
CA SER A 597 4.34 0.65 16.56
C SER A 597 3.77 0.73 15.15
N LEU A 598 4.28 1.66 14.34
CA LEU A 598 3.85 1.81 12.95
C LEU A 598 4.15 0.56 12.11
N MET A 599 5.22 -0.17 12.45
CA MET A 599 5.67 -1.39 11.76
C MET A 599 5.23 -2.70 12.44
N GLY A 600 4.31 -2.64 13.42
CA GLY A 600 3.51 -3.79 13.84
C GLY A 600 3.84 -4.42 15.19
N ALA A 601 4.71 -3.83 16.01
CA ALA A 601 4.76 -4.20 17.43
C ALA A 601 3.40 -3.89 18.08
N ASN A 602 2.87 -4.80 18.89
CA ASN A 602 1.59 -4.61 19.57
C ASN A 602 1.53 -5.47 20.84
N SER A 603 1.31 -4.85 22.00
CA SER A 603 1.10 -5.56 23.28
C SER A 603 -0.33 -6.04 23.51
N GLY A 604 -1.30 -5.53 22.74
CA GLY A 604 -2.69 -5.46 23.16
C GLY A 604 -2.91 -4.45 24.30
N ILE A 605 -4.16 -4.20 24.65
CA ILE A 605 -4.52 -3.37 25.82
C ILE A 605 -4.39 -4.23 27.08
N THR A 606 -3.57 -3.79 28.03
CA THR A 606 -3.25 -4.55 29.25
C THR A 606 -2.86 -3.62 30.40
N ASN A 607 -2.92 -4.14 31.63
CA ASN A 607 -2.28 -3.54 32.82
C ASN A 607 -1.05 -4.36 33.27
N ASP A 608 -0.65 -5.38 32.50
CA ASP A 608 0.56 -6.17 32.75
C ASP A 608 1.81 -5.45 32.20
N HIS A 609 2.65 -5.00 33.13
CA HIS A 609 3.91 -4.31 32.88
C HIS A 609 4.91 -5.17 32.08
N ALA A 610 4.97 -6.48 32.32
CA ALA A 610 5.89 -7.36 31.61
C ALA A 610 5.48 -7.53 30.13
N VAL A 611 4.18 -7.56 29.84
CA VAL A 611 3.66 -7.60 28.46
C VAL A 611 3.97 -6.30 27.70
N LEU A 612 3.84 -5.14 28.37
CA LEU A 612 4.18 -3.84 27.78
C LEU A 612 5.69 -3.73 27.50
N GLN A 613 6.54 -4.09 28.47
CA GLN A 613 8.00 -4.11 28.30
C GLN A 613 8.45 -5.10 27.20
N ALA A 614 7.83 -6.27 27.12
CA ALA A 614 8.09 -7.24 26.07
C ALA A 614 7.69 -6.75 24.67
N ALA A 615 6.75 -5.80 24.56
CA ALA A 615 6.44 -5.12 23.30
C ALA A 615 7.45 -4.00 22.98
N VAL A 616 7.90 -3.21 23.97
CA VAL A 616 8.99 -2.22 23.78
C VAL A 616 10.28 -2.90 23.29
N ALA A 617 10.59 -4.09 23.83
CA ALA A 617 11.74 -4.89 23.40
C ALA A 617 11.64 -5.45 21.96
N LYS A 618 10.45 -5.43 21.35
CA LYS A 618 10.22 -5.87 19.95
C LYS A 618 10.24 -4.73 18.93
N LEU A 619 10.30 -3.47 19.38
CA LEU A 619 10.47 -2.32 18.48
C LEU A 619 11.76 -2.50 17.66
N SER A 620 11.66 -2.33 16.35
CA SER A 620 12.75 -2.59 15.41
C SER A 620 12.70 -1.65 14.22
N LEU A 621 13.86 -1.11 13.85
CA LEU A 621 13.97 -0.15 12.76
C LEU A 621 13.66 -0.80 11.42
N HIS A 622 12.76 -0.18 10.65
CA HIS A 622 12.45 -0.60 9.29
C HIS A 622 12.88 0.48 8.29
N GLN A 623 13.72 0.10 7.32
CA GLN A 623 14.20 1.00 6.26
C GLN A 623 13.22 1.15 5.08
N ALA A 624 11.94 0.81 5.28
CA ALA A 624 10.93 0.92 4.22
C ALA A 624 10.64 2.41 3.95
N LEU A 625 10.81 2.83 2.69
CA LEU A 625 10.60 4.22 2.21
C LEU A 625 11.54 5.28 2.82
N GLN A 626 12.61 4.87 3.51
CA GLN A 626 13.62 5.77 4.04
C GLN A 626 14.47 6.43 2.94
N HIS A 627 14.92 7.66 3.20
CA HIS A 627 15.88 8.38 2.37
C HIS A 627 17.25 7.71 2.39
N ASP A 628 17.75 7.25 1.25
CA ASP A 628 19.09 6.68 1.16
C ASP A 628 20.15 7.80 1.06
N ARG A 629 21.01 7.92 2.07
CA ARG A 629 22.13 8.89 2.07
C ARG A 629 23.25 8.53 1.08
N PHE A 630 23.18 7.36 0.44
CA PHE A 630 24.07 6.96 -0.65
C PHE A 630 23.50 7.29 -2.04
N ASP A 631 22.30 7.88 -2.13
CA ASP A 631 21.74 8.37 -3.40
C ASP A 631 22.64 9.48 -4.00
N CYS A 632 22.64 9.60 -5.33
CA CYS A 632 23.50 10.53 -6.05
C CYS A 632 22.70 11.39 -7.05
N PRO A 633 22.55 12.71 -6.82
CA PRO A 633 22.87 13.41 -5.57
C PRO A 633 22.00 13.01 -4.38
N ASP A 634 22.57 13.05 -3.19
CA ASP A 634 21.87 12.95 -1.91
C ASP A 634 20.94 14.17 -1.74
N VAL A 635 19.63 13.96 -1.88
CA VAL A 635 18.60 15.00 -1.73
C VAL A 635 17.52 14.46 -0.79
N ASP A 636 17.45 14.99 0.43
CA ASP A 636 16.41 14.60 1.38
C ASP A 636 15.05 15.23 1.04
N TYR A 637 13.98 14.74 1.69
CA TYR A 637 12.61 15.21 1.42
C TYR A 637 12.43 16.72 1.68
N TYR A 638 13.12 17.29 2.67
CA TYR A 638 13.08 18.74 2.91
C TYR A 638 13.69 19.51 1.74
N SER A 639 14.89 19.13 1.30
CA SER A 639 15.57 19.73 0.16
C SER A 639 14.74 19.57 -1.12
N ALA A 640 14.11 18.41 -1.31
CA ALA A 640 13.20 18.14 -2.42
C ALA A 640 11.97 19.07 -2.42
N ASP A 641 11.31 19.25 -1.28
CA ASP A 641 10.19 20.20 -1.12
C ASP A 641 10.63 21.64 -1.40
N GLN A 642 11.81 22.05 -0.90
CA GLN A 642 12.37 23.36 -1.19
C GLN A 642 12.66 23.57 -2.68
N ILE A 643 13.15 22.56 -3.39
CA ILE A 643 13.41 22.62 -4.84
C ILE A 643 12.10 22.62 -5.64
N MET A 644 11.22 21.65 -5.39
CA MET A 644 10.06 21.36 -6.24
C MET A 644 8.89 22.29 -5.96
N ASN A 645 8.55 22.52 -4.69
CA ASN A 645 7.35 23.26 -4.27
C ASN A 645 7.64 24.73 -3.96
N HIS A 646 8.81 25.03 -3.39
CA HIS A 646 9.22 26.40 -3.06
C HIS A 646 10.13 27.07 -4.13
N HIS A 647 10.55 26.32 -5.16
CA HIS A 647 11.43 26.80 -6.24
C HIS A 647 12.71 27.47 -5.73
N ASN A 648 13.28 26.95 -4.64
CA ASN A 648 14.47 27.50 -4.01
C ASN A 648 15.71 27.27 -4.88
N ALA A 649 16.14 28.32 -5.58
CA ALA A 649 17.27 28.27 -6.49
C ALA A 649 18.60 27.88 -5.81
N MET A 650 18.78 28.19 -4.52
CA MET A 650 20.01 27.84 -3.79
C MET A 650 20.07 26.33 -3.50
N GLU A 651 18.97 25.75 -3.01
CA GLU A 651 18.85 24.30 -2.80
C GLU A 651 19.06 23.53 -4.10
N PHE A 652 18.48 24.02 -5.20
CA PHE A 652 18.67 23.40 -6.51
C PHE A 652 20.15 23.43 -6.93
N GLN A 653 20.86 24.56 -6.79
CA GLN A 653 22.29 24.62 -7.11
C GLN A 653 23.16 23.74 -6.18
N MET A 654 22.76 23.55 -4.92
CA MET A 654 23.47 22.60 -4.03
C MET A 654 23.23 21.14 -4.43
N ALA A 655 22.01 20.77 -4.84
CA ALA A 655 21.75 19.44 -5.39
C ALA A 655 22.53 19.20 -6.70
N VAL A 656 22.68 20.23 -7.54
CA VAL A 656 23.54 20.20 -8.75
C VAL A 656 25.01 20.01 -8.38
N GLU A 657 25.51 20.70 -7.35
CA GLU A 657 26.89 20.58 -6.91
C GLU A 657 27.18 19.22 -6.24
N LYS A 658 26.25 18.70 -5.43
CA LYS A 658 26.29 17.29 -4.97
C LYS A 658 26.36 16.32 -6.16
N ALA A 659 25.58 16.57 -7.21
CA ALA A 659 25.58 15.73 -8.41
C ALA A 659 26.92 15.78 -9.16
N ARG A 660 27.57 16.94 -9.22
CA ARG A 660 28.94 17.08 -9.77
C ARG A 660 29.95 16.25 -8.99
N GLN A 661 29.87 16.31 -7.66
CA GLN A 661 30.79 15.61 -6.76
C GLN A 661 30.63 14.08 -6.82
N CYS A 662 29.40 13.56 -6.89
CA CYS A 662 29.16 12.11 -6.87
C CYS A 662 29.11 11.45 -8.26
N LEU A 663 28.72 12.14 -9.34
CA LEU A 663 28.64 11.54 -10.68
C LEU A 663 29.96 11.55 -11.47
N GLY A 664 30.91 12.43 -11.13
CA GLY A 664 32.27 12.42 -11.70
C GLY A 664 32.37 12.61 -13.22
N ILE A 665 31.33 13.13 -13.88
CA ILE A 665 31.24 13.20 -15.35
C ILE A 665 32.34 14.12 -15.92
N GLN A 666 33.24 13.55 -16.73
CA GLN A 666 34.26 14.33 -17.44
C GLN A 666 33.63 15.09 -18.62
N THR A 667 33.18 16.33 -18.40
CA THR A 667 32.71 17.21 -19.49
C THR A 667 33.90 17.71 -20.31
N GLN A 668 34.19 17.06 -21.44
CA GLN A 668 35.13 17.60 -22.41
C GLN A 668 34.54 18.83 -23.12
N GLY A 669 34.99 20.01 -22.72
CA GLY A 669 34.83 21.24 -23.51
C GLY A 669 33.66 22.14 -23.12
N SER A 670 33.69 22.70 -21.90
CA SER A 670 33.08 24.01 -21.63
C SER A 670 33.91 24.76 -20.60
N SER A 671 34.87 25.56 -21.08
CA SER A 671 35.50 26.60 -20.27
C SER A 671 34.54 27.80 -20.18
N GLU A 672 33.48 27.66 -19.40
CA GLU A 672 32.53 28.75 -19.11
C GLU A 672 32.45 28.99 -17.60
N ASP A 673 32.29 30.27 -17.27
CA ASP A 673 32.44 30.84 -15.93
C ASP A 673 31.35 30.33 -14.98
N PRO A 674 31.69 29.86 -13.75
CA PRO A 674 30.69 29.42 -12.76
C PRO A 674 29.62 30.46 -12.40
N TYR A 675 29.83 31.74 -12.74
CA TYR A 675 28.96 32.85 -12.33
C TYR A 675 28.10 33.49 -13.43
N THR A 676 28.28 33.16 -14.72
CA THR A 676 27.44 33.72 -15.80
C THR A 676 26.29 32.78 -16.17
N GLY A 677 25.20 32.86 -15.40
CA GLY A 677 24.04 31.99 -15.58
C GLY A 677 23.34 32.15 -16.93
N ILE A 678 23.37 31.09 -17.74
CA ILE A 678 22.22 30.68 -18.56
C ILE A 678 21.91 29.23 -18.16
N SER A 679 20.68 28.97 -17.77
CA SER A 679 20.17 27.63 -17.52
C SER A 679 20.27 26.78 -18.79
N ASN A 680 21.26 25.89 -18.87
CA ASN A 680 21.34 24.88 -19.92
C ASN A 680 20.54 23.65 -19.46
N PRO A 681 19.29 23.43 -19.95
CA PRO A 681 18.49 22.27 -19.55
C PRO A 681 19.10 20.91 -19.94
N ASN A 682 20.19 20.92 -20.72
CA ASN A 682 20.96 19.72 -21.06
C ASN A 682 22.11 19.43 -20.07
N ASP A 683 22.41 20.31 -19.10
CA ASP A 683 23.40 20.04 -18.05
C ASP A 683 23.03 18.71 -17.34
N PRO A 684 23.87 17.66 -17.39
CA PRO A 684 23.57 16.37 -16.80
C PRO A 684 23.40 16.45 -15.27
N TYR A 685 24.09 17.39 -14.61
CA TYR A 685 24.01 17.59 -13.17
C TYR A 685 22.70 18.26 -12.76
N GLN A 686 22.18 19.20 -13.56
CA GLN A 686 20.85 19.78 -13.37
C GLN A 686 19.73 18.75 -13.55
N ARG A 687 19.87 17.85 -14.52
CA ARG A 687 18.92 16.75 -14.72
C ARG A 687 18.96 15.75 -13.56
N ALA A 688 20.15 15.36 -13.09
CA ALA A 688 20.31 14.47 -11.95
C ALA A 688 19.74 15.07 -10.65
N ALA A 689 20.01 16.35 -10.38
CA ALA A 689 19.45 17.07 -9.25
C ALA A 689 17.91 17.13 -9.28
N MET A 690 17.32 17.44 -10.44
CA MET A 690 15.87 17.46 -10.61
C MET A 690 15.24 16.07 -10.45
N ALA A 691 15.89 15.02 -10.96
CA ALA A 691 15.43 13.64 -10.81
C ALA A 691 15.50 13.16 -9.35
N ALA A 692 16.57 13.48 -8.63
CA ALA A 692 16.70 13.16 -7.21
C ALA A 692 15.65 13.90 -6.37
N ALA A 693 15.48 15.22 -6.56
CA ALA A 693 14.42 15.98 -5.90
C ALA A 693 13.02 15.43 -6.19
N THR A 694 12.73 15.07 -7.44
CA THR A 694 11.43 14.46 -7.80
C THR A 694 11.20 13.12 -7.07
N ARG A 695 12.22 12.23 -6.99
CA ARG A 695 12.11 10.97 -6.25
C ARG A 695 11.92 11.19 -4.75
N ALA A 696 12.77 12.01 -4.15
CA ALA A 696 12.76 12.26 -2.71
C ALA A 696 11.46 12.95 -2.24
N LEU A 697 10.87 13.81 -3.08
CA LEU A 697 9.53 14.36 -2.84
C LEU A 697 8.47 13.25 -2.81
N ALA A 698 8.41 12.41 -3.84
CA ALA A 698 7.39 11.37 -3.96
C ALA A 698 7.52 10.27 -2.88
N VAL A 699 8.76 9.92 -2.49
CA VAL A 699 9.03 8.97 -1.39
C VAL A 699 8.61 9.58 -0.06
N GLY A 700 8.99 10.83 0.23
CA GLY A 700 8.64 11.51 1.47
C GLY A 700 7.15 11.79 1.63
N GLU A 701 6.43 12.10 0.55
CA GLU A 701 4.97 12.26 0.58
C GLU A 701 4.25 10.94 0.92
N GLU A 702 4.74 9.81 0.39
CA GLU A 702 4.26 8.47 0.71
C GLU A 702 4.51 8.11 2.18
N ASP A 703 5.74 8.30 2.64
CA ASP A 703 6.21 8.04 4.01
C ASP A 703 5.39 8.82 5.06
N ALA A 704 5.15 10.10 4.79
CA ALA A 704 4.31 10.98 5.61
C ALA A 704 2.83 10.54 5.63
N ARG A 705 2.26 10.18 4.48
CA ARG A 705 0.87 9.71 4.39
C ARG A 705 0.68 8.37 5.09
N GLU A 706 1.58 7.42 4.91
CA GLU A 706 1.54 6.13 5.62
C GLU A 706 1.57 6.32 7.15
N SER A 707 2.37 7.28 7.61
CA SER A 707 2.54 7.53 9.05
C SER A 707 1.34 8.25 9.67
N LEU A 708 0.75 9.21 8.94
CA LEU A 708 -0.53 9.83 9.32
C LEU A 708 -1.67 8.80 9.32
N ALA A 709 -1.77 7.94 8.31
CA ALA A 709 -2.77 6.88 8.23
C ALA A 709 -2.65 5.88 9.41
N SER A 710 -1.42 5.53 9.82
CA SER A 710 -1.20 4.71 11.01
C SER A 710 -1.65 5.40 12.31
N VAL A 711 -1.40 6.71 12.47
CA VAL A 711 -1.93 7.50 13.59
C VAL A 711 -3.47 7.52 13.58
N GLU A 712 -4.08 7.73 12.42
CA GLU A 712 -5.54 7.70 12.26
C GLU A 712 -6.13 6.34 12.63
N ASN A 713 -5.52 5.24 12.18
CA ASN A 713 -5.95 3.88 12.49
C ASN A 713 -5.96 3.59 14.00
N VAL A 714 -4.94 4.07 14.73
CA VAL A 714 -4.89 3.93 16.19
C VAL A 714 -5.98 4.77 16.87
N ILE A 715 -6.19 6.02 16.44
CA ILE A 715 -7.27 6.87 16.98
C ILE A 715 -8.65 6.27 16.69
N ASN A 716 -8.87 5.75 15.47
CA ASN A 716 -10.08 5.02 15.08
C ASN A 716 -10.31 3.78 15.96
N ALA A 717 -9.26 3.04 16.33
CA ALA A 717 -9.37 1.94 17.28
C ALA A 717 -9.75 2.43 18.70
N MET A 718 -9.16 3.54 19.15
CA MET A 718 -9.44 4.16 20.45
C MET A 718 -10.88 4.69 20.58
N THR A 719 -11.58 5.02 19.48
CA THR A 719 -13.01 5.44 19.54
C THR A 719 -13.91 4.41 20.21
N LYS A 720 -13.53 3.12 20.16
CA LYS A 720 -14.27 1.98 20.72
C LYS A 720 -14.10 1.81 22.24
N LEU A 721 -13.15 2.53 22.85
CA LEU A 721 -12.84 2.43 24.28
C LEU A 721 -13.69 3.45 25.07
N SER A 722 -14.30 3.01 26.16
CA SER A 722 -15.10 3.85 27.05
C SER A 722 -14.25 4.34 28.23
N GLY A 723 -13.78 5.58 28.14
CA GLY A 723 -12.90 6.17 29.14
C GLY A 723 -12.11 7.36 28.65
N GLU A 724 -11.17 7.83 29.47
CA GLU A 724 -10.14 8.78 29.05
C GLU A 724 -9.18 8.09 28.08
N ARG A 725 -8.86 8.74 26.97
CA ARG A 725 -8.14 8.13 25.85
C ARG A 725 -6.97 9.02 25.44
N VAL A 726 -5.76 8.52 25.68
CA VAL A 726 -4.52 9.27 25.47
C VAL A 726 -3.63 8.50 24.51
N LEU A 727 -3.28 9.11 23.40
CA LEU A 727 -2.26 8.62 22.48
C LEU A 727 -0.96 9.35 22.79
N ILE A 728 0.16 8.64 22.92
CA ILE A 728 1.50 9.21 23.07
C ILE A 728 2.29 8.76 21.84
N LEU A 729 2.35 9.62 20.83
CA LEU A 729 3.13 9.40 19.61
C LEU A 729 4.61 9.70 19.90
N VAL A 730 5.46 8.69 19.76
CA VAL A 730 6.91 8.79 20.01
C VAL A 730 7.62 8.68 18.67
N SER A 731 8.23 9.76 18.19
CA SER A 731 8.80 9.81 16.83
C SER A 731 9.95 10.81 16.73
N SER A 732 10.88 10.59 15.81
CA SER A 732 11.92 11.56 15.42
C SER A 732 11.37 12.70 14.53
N GLY A 733 10.05 12.73 14.31
CA GLY A 733 9.33 13.69 13.49
C GLY A 733 9.37 13.33 12.00
N PHE A 734 8.35 13.79 11.28
CA PHE A 734 8.22 13.59 9.83
C PHE A 734 7.67 14.84 9.17
N LEU A 735 8.01 15.04 7.89
CA LEU A 735 7.60 16.21 7.12
C LEU A 735 6.22 15.95 6.51
N SER A 736 5.30 16.91 6.64
CA SER A 736 3.98 16.83 6.00
C SER A 736 3.59 18.16 5.30
N PRO A 737 4.38 18.64 4.33
CA PRO A 737 4.16 19.92 3.65
C PRO A 737 3.05 19.88 2.59
N SER A 738 2.71 18.70 2.06
CA SER A 738 1.77 18.60 0.94
C SER A 738 0.33 18.93 1.35
N PRO A 739 -0.50 19.55 0.48
CA PRO A 739 -1.90 19.86 0.79
C PRO A 739 -2.73 18.63 1.21
N GLU A 740 -2.39 17.46 0.69
CA GLU A 740 -2.99 16.17 1.04
C GLU A 740 -2.67 15.77 2.48
N THR A 741 -1.38 15.75 2.85
CA THR A 741 -0.95 15.40 4.22
C THR A 741 -1.40 16.43 5.25
N MET A 742 -1.49 17.71 4.87
CA MET A 742 -2.18 18.74 5.67
C MET A 742 -3.67 18.46 5.89
N SER A 743 -4.36 17.92 4.88
CA SER A 743 -5.78 17.54 4.97
C SER A 743 -5.98 16.35 5.91
N LEU A 744 -5.25 15.25 5.69
CA LEU A 744 -5.25 14.07 6.56
C LEU A 744 -4.99 14.43 8.02
N ARG A 745 -3.97 15.26 8.27
CA ARG A 745 -3.62 15.74 9.62
C ARG A 745 -4.74 16.57 10.26
N SER A 746 -5.48 17.38 9.47
CA SER A 746 -6.68 18.10 9.95
C SER A 746 -7.83 17.14 10.27
N GLU A 747 -8.06 16.13 9.43
CA GLU A 747 -9.11 15.12 9.61
C GLU A 747 -8.85 14.23 10.84
N ILE A 748 -7.59 13.87 11.10
CA ILE A 748 -7.12 13.19 12.31
C ILE A 748 -7.41 14.02 13.56
N MET A 749 -7.08 15.32 13.56
CA MET A 749 -7.41 16.21 14.69
C MET A 749 -8.92 16.29 14.93
N ASP A 750 -9.71 16.37 13.86
CA ASP A 750 -11.17 16.42 13.95
C ASP A 750 -11.77 15.11 14.48
N LEU A 751 -11.23 13.96 14.05
CA LEU A 751 -11.60 12.63 14.55
C LEU A 751 -11.31 12.51 16.05
N ALA A 752 -10.10 12.91 16.47
CA ALA A 752 -9.69 12.90 17.87
C ALA A 752 -10.54 13.83 18.74
N ALA A 753 -10.74 15.08 18.31
CA ALA A 753 -11.54 16.08 19.02
C ALA A 753 -13.01 15.67 19.18
N ARG A 754 -13.63 15.08 18.14
CA ARG A 754 -15.01 14.55 18.21
C ARG A 754 -15.17 13.38 19.19
N ASN A 755 -14.08 12.68 19.50
CA ASN A 755 -14.10 11.47 20.33
C ASN A 755 -13.46 11.65 21.72
N ASP A 756 -13.03 12.86 22.12
CA ASP A 756 -12.25 13.09 23.35
C ASP A 756 -11.01 12.18 23.45
N VAL A 757 -10.28 12.07 22.33
CA VAL A 757 -8.94 11.46 22.27
C VAL A 757 -7.92 12.59 22.30
N VAL A 758 -7.03 12.57 23.29
CA VAL A 758 -5.92 13.51 23.39
C VAL A 758 -4.68 12.87 22.78
N VAL A 759 -4.06 13.55 21.81
CA VAL A 759 -2.75 13.15 21.28
C VAL A 759 -1.68 13.96 21.99
N ASN A 760 -0.71 13.27 22.55
CA ASN A 760 0.54 13.79 23.07
C ASN A 760 1.66 13.31 22.15
N ALA A 761 2.75 14.08 22.06
CA ALA A 761 3.85 13.79 21.16
C ALA A 761 5.20 13.93 21.87
N LEU A 762 6.12 13.01 21.61
CA LEU A 762 7.51 13.05 22.10
C LEU A 762 8.48 12.97 20.93
N ASP A 763 9.39 13.94 20.86
CA ASP A 763 10.52 13.91 19.95
C ASP A 763 11.59 12.93 20.44
N ALA A 764 11.79 11.85 19.67
CA ALA A 764 12.74 10.79 19.99
C ALA A 764 14.22 11.22 19.86
N ARG A 765 14.52 12.30 19.12
CA ARG A 765 15.89 12.80 18.88
C ARG A 765 16.52 13.38 20.14
N GLY A 766 15.69 13.92 21.02
CA GLY A 766 16.10 14.57 22.27
C GLY A 766 16.49 16.03 22.10
N LEU A 767 17.54 16.48 22.80
CA LEU A 767 18.15 17.79 22.62
C LEU A 767 19.06 17.75 21.39
N TYR A 768 18.75 18.56 20.38
CA TYR A 768 19.58 18.72 19.18
C TYR A 768 20.10 20.15 19.09
N ALA A 769 21.41 20.30 18.87
CA ALA A 769 22.04 21.59 18.61
C ALA A 769 22.38 21.69 17.12
N GLY A 770 22.19 22.86 16.51
CA GLY A 770 22.70 23.11 15.16
C GLY A 770 24.22 23.03 15.17
N ASN A 771 24.79 22.04 14.46
CA ASN A 771 26.23 21.85 14.36
C ASN A 771 26.89 22.96 13.51
N LEU A 772 27.11 24.10 14.12
CA LEU A 772 28.01 25.15 13.64
C LEU A 772 29.04 25.43 14.75
N ASP A 773 30.22 24.83 14.60
CA ASP A 773 31.37 25.15 15.43
C ASP A 773 31.80 26.60 15.14
N ALA A 774 31.59 27.48 16.12
CA ALA A 774 31.90 28.90 16.02
C ALA A 774 33.39 29.19 15.76
N SER A 775 34.29 28.20 15.93
CA SER A 775 35.71 28.33 15.59
C SER A 775 36.02 28.23 14.10
N GLN A 776 35.07 27.79 13.26
CA GLN A 776 35.25 27.68 11.80
C GLN A 776 34.77 28.93 11.00
N GLY A 777 34.39 30.00 11.70
CA GLY A 777 34.02 31.28 11.08
C GLY A 777 35.22 32.02 10.47
N GLY A 778 35.66 31.63 9.27
CA GLY A 778 36.75 32.33 8.56
C GLY A 778 37.12 31.86 7.15
N SER A 779 36.62 30.73 6.65
CA SER A 779 36.94 30.26 5.30
C SER A 779 35.97 30.80 4.26
N THR A 780 36.48 31.58 3.29
CA THR A 780 35.74 32.07 2.11
C THR A 780 35.71 31.07 0.95
N SER A 781 36.19 29.83 1.16
CA SER A 781 36.14 28.78 0.14
C SER A 781 34.71 28.33 -0.14
N THR A 782 34.42 27.98 -1.41
CA THR A 782 33.10 27.49 -1.84
C THR A 782 32.64 26.28 -1.02
N MET A 783 33.57 25.41 -0.62
CA MET A 783 33.29 24.24 0.21
C MET A 783 32.80 24.63 1.62
N ALA A 784 33.41 25.65 2.24
CA ALA A 784 32.97 26.13 3.55
C ALA A 784 31.57 26.76 3.51
N LEU A 785 31.20 27.42 2.40
CA LEU A 785 29.84 27.91 2.19
C LEU A 785 28.83 26.75 2.08
N VAL A 786 29.16 25.69 1.32
CA VAL A 786 28.32 24.49 1.20
C VAL A 786 28.15 23.79 2.55
N THR A 787 29.22 23.57 3.31
CA THR A 787 29.12 22.94 4.65
C THR A 787 28.29 23.76 5.63
N ASN A 788 28.46 25.09 5.65
CA ASN A 788 27.66 25.97 6.51
C ASN A 788 26.17 25.95 6.13
N GLN A 789 25.85 25.95 4.83
CA GLN A 789 24.47 25.89 4.36
C GLN A 789 23.84 24.52 4.65
N GLN A 790 24.57 23.41 4.48
CA GLN A 790 24.11 22.07 4.86
C GLN A 790 23.76 21.99 6.36
N GLY A 791 24.56 22.60 7.25
CA GLY A 791 24.26 22.68 8.67
C GLY A 791 22.98 23.46 9.00
N GLN A 792 22.72 24.55 8.27
CA GLN A 792 21.48 25.32 8.40
C GLN A 792 20.26 24.53 7.89
N ASN A 793 20.39 23.89 6.73
CA ASN A 793 19.33 23.10 6.12
C ASN A 793 18.94 21.89 6.98
N HIS A 794 19.92 21.22 7.59
CA HIS A 794 19.65 20.14 8.52
C HIS A 794 18.83 20.60 9.73
N LEU A 795 19.16 21.77 10.32
CA LEU A 795 18.38 22.37 11.40
C LEU A 795 16.97 22.77 10.94
N ALA A 796 16.84 23.36 9.75
CA ALA A 796 15.54 23.76 9.18
C ALA A 796 14.66 22.54 8.87
N SER A 797 15.23 21.46 8.35
CA SER A 797 14.56 20.17 8.13
C SER A 797 14.08 19.56 9.45
N MET A 798 14.91 19.58 10.50
CA MET A 798 14.52 19.09 11.83
C MET A 798 13.35 19.89 12.42
N GLN A 799 13.39 21.23 12.31
CA GLN A 799 12.30 22.11 12.74
C GLN A 799 11.04 21.93 11.90
N ALA A 800 11.18 21.68 10.59
CA ALA A 800 10.05 21.41 9.72
C ALA A 800 9.35 20.09 10.10
N SER A 801 10.09 19.05 10.48
CA SER A 801 9.54 17.76 10.92
C SER A 801 8.90 17.79 12.32
N GLU A 802 9.24 18.76 13.17
CA GLU A 802 8.54 19.01 14.44
C GLU A 802 7.10 19.49 14.23
N ASN A 803 6.79 20.17 13.11
CA ASN A 803 5.47 20.80 12.93
C ASN A 803 4.32 19.79 12.85
N ALA A 804 4.54 18.61 12.27
CA ALA A 804 3.55 17.53 12.22
C ALA A 804 3.19 17.07 13.64
N MET A 805 4.20 16.76 14.45
CA MET A 805 4.10 16.33 15.84
C MET A 805 3.44 17.40 16.72
N SER A 806 3.90 18.65 16.61
CA SER A 806 3.39 19.81 17.34
C SER A 806 1.91 20.07 17.03
N GLU A 807 1.50 20.05 15.76
CA GLU A 807 0.11 20.31 15.37
C GLU A 807 -0.84 19.18 15.78
N LEU A 808 -0.44 17.90 15.66
CA LEU A 808 -1.26 16.78 16.14
C LEU A 808 -1.49 16.87 17.65
N ALA A 809 -0.43 17.15 18.43
CA ALA A 809 -0.54 17.20 19.87
C ALA A 809 -1.33 18.42 20.37
N VAL A 810 -0.88 19.62 20.01
CA VAL A 810 -1.52 20.88 20.43
C VAL A 810 -2.93 21.01 19.84
N GLY A 811 -3.17 20.49 18.63
CA GLY A 811 -4.46 20.55 17.97
C GLY A 811 -5.55 19.66 18.59
N THR A 812 -5.16 18.66 19.37
CA THR A 812 -6.09 17.79 20.13
C THR A 812 -6.14 18.12 21.62
N GLY A 813 -5.47 19.19 22.06
CA GLY A 813 -5.41 19.61 23.46
C GLY A 813 -4.40 18.83 24.32
N GLY A 814 -3.45 18.13 23.68
CA GLY A 814 -2.31 17.53 24.34
C GLY A 814 -1.06 18.40 24.30
N ARG A 815 0.10 17.77 24.48
CA ARG A 815 1.41 18.39 24.68
C ARG A 815 2.46 17.76 23.78
N TYR A 816 3.41 18.58 23.33
CA TYR A 816 4.60 18.13 22.61
C TYR A 816 5.83 18.30 23.51
N PHE A 817 6.55 17.21 23.76
CA PHE A 817 7.83 17.21 24.45
C PHE A 817 8.95 17.06 23.41
N HIS A 818 9.84 18.05 23.34
CA HIS A 818 10.88 18.11 22.33
C HIS A 818 12.09 18.91 22.84
N ASN A 819 13.20 18.85 22.09
CA ASN A 819 14.44 19.57 22.37
C ASN A 819 15.00 19.36 23.80
N ASN A 820 14.86 18.14 24.35
CA ASN A 820 15.30 17.78 25.69
C ASN A 820 15.71 16.29 25.75
N ASN A 821 16.81 15.97 26.44
CA ASN A 821 17.33 14.60 26.57
C ASN A 821 16.69 13.78 27.69
N ASP A 822 15.90 14.37 28.58
CA ASP A 822 15.13 13.63 29.59
C ASP A 822 13.87 13.00 28.98
N LEU A 823 14.05 12.01 28.10
CA LEU A 823 12.94 11.33 27.42
C LEU A 823 12.04 10.57 28.40
N GLN A 824 12.56 10.12 29.55
CA GLN A 824 11.75 9.44 30.57
C GLN A 824 10.84 10.43 31.29
N GLY A 825 11.38 11.54 31.81
CA GLY A 825 10.59 12.63 32.38
C GLY A 825 9.61 13.24 31.36
N GLY A 826 9.98 13.23 30.08
CA GLY A 826 9.09 13.53 28.97
C GLY A 826 7.90 12.58 28.87
N LEU A 827 8.13 11.27 28.79
CA LEU A 827 7.04 10.28 28.76
C LEU A 827 6.17 10.33 30.04
N GLU A 828 6.76 10.52 31.22
CA GLU A 828 6.04 10.72 32.49
C GLU A 828 5.13 11.97 32.44
N MET A 829 5.63 13.07 31.87
CA MET A 829 4.87 14.30 31.66
C MET A 829 3.71 14.10 30.67
N LEU A 830 3.94 13.35 29.58
CA LEU A 830 2.94 13.10 28.52
C LEU A 830 1.91 12.01 28.90
N ALA A 831 2.20 11.16 29.87
CA ALA A 831 1.20 10.26 30.47
C ALA A 831 0.16 11.00 31.34
N ASN A 832 0.36 12.30 31.58
CA ASN A 832 -0.54 13.16 32.35
C ASN A 832 -1.21 14.20 31.44
N VAL A 833 -2.54 14.08 31.26
CA VAL A 833 -3.36 15.04 30.50
C VAL A 833 -3.62 16.30 31.34
N PRO A 834 -3.74 17.49 30.72
CA PRO A 834 -4.20 18.71 31.39
C PRO A 834 -5.53 18.51 32.15
N GLU A 835 -5.54 18.90 33.43
CA GLU A 835 -6.71 18.82 34.32
C GLU A 835 -7.87 19.66 33.80
N ASN A 836 -7.58 20.82 33.21
CA ASN A 836 -8.55 21.74 32.62
C ASN A 836 -8.25 21.92 31.13
N SER A 837 -9.19 21.59 30.26
CA SER A 837 -9.13 21.91 28.82
C SER A 837 -10.48 22.41 28.32
N TYR A 838 -10.46 23.34 27.39
CA TYR A 838 -11.63 23.96 26.77
C TYR A 838 -11.91 23.33 25.41
N LEU A 839 -13.17 23.04 25.13
CA LEU A 839 -13.64 22.70 23.79
C LEU A 839 -14.44 23.88 23.26
N LEU A 840 -13.88 24.57 22.26
CA LEU A 840 -14.55 25.64 21.54
C LEU A 840 -15.13 25.05 20.25
N GLU A 841 -16.38 25.34 19.94
CA GLU A 841 -16.98 25.03 18.63
C GLU A 841 -17.14 26.34 17.87
N ILE A 842 -16.69 26.39 16.61
CA ILE A 842 -16.82 27.58 15.74
C ILE A 842 -17.67 27.27 14.51
N SER A 843 -18.49 28.23 14.08
CA SER A 843 -19.31 28.10 12.87
C SER A 843 -18.46 28.21 11.59
N LEU A 844 -18.69 27.30 10.65
CA LEU A 844 -18.14 27.31 9.30
C LEU A 844 -19.13 27.87 8.25
N ALA A 845 -20.30 28.38 8.65
CA ALA A 845 -21.35 28.81 7.71
C ALA A 845 -20.89 29.88 6.70
N ASP A 846 -20.01 30.80 7.13
CA ASP A 846 -19.42 31.86 6.29
C ASP A 846 -17.99 31.52 5.82
N VAL A 847 -17.67 30.22 5.72
CA VAL A 847 -16.42 29.70 5.16
C VAL A 847 -16.71 29.16 3.76
N LYS A 848 -15.97 29.63 2.76
CA LYS A 848 -16.13 29.14 1.38
C LYS A 848 -15.68 27.67 1.35
N PRO A 849 -16.53 26.72 0.93
CA PRO A 849 -16.14 25.31 0.83
C PRO A 849 -15.27 25.14 -0.41
N ASN A 850 -13.95 25.30 -0.26
CA ASN A 850 -12.96 25.29 -1.34
C ASN A 850 -11.83 24.27 -1.15
N GLY A 851 -11.82 23.48 -0.06
CA GLY A 851 -10.71 22.58 0.25
C GLY A 851 -9.38 23.26 0.60
N ALA A 852 -9.36 24.57 0.87
CA ALA A 852 -8.13 25.30 1.20
C ALA A 852 -7.79 25.20 2.68
N TYR A 853 -6.50 25.23 3.02
CA TYR A 853 -6.06 25.39 4.41
C TYR A 853 -6.40 26.79 4.93
N HIS A 854 -6.97 26.84 6.12
CA HIS A 854 -7.37 28.03 6.84
C HIS A 854 -6.56 28.13 8.14
N ARG A 855 -5.79 29.22 8.31
CA ARG A 855 -5.02 29.46 9.52
C ARG A 855 -5.96 29.88 10.65
N LEU A 856 -5.91 29.17 11.76
CA LEU A 856 -6.67 29.46 12.97
C LEU A 856 -5.75 30.13 13.99
N GLU A 857 -6.24 31.17 14.65
CA GLU A 857 -5.54 31.84 15.75
C GLU A 857 -6.50 32.00 16.93
N VAL A 858 -6.19 31.33 18.05
CA VAL A 858 -6.92 31.47 19.31
C VAL A 858 -6.15 32.42 20.21
N LYS A 859 -6.82 33.46 20.72
CA LYS A 859 -6.26 34.46 21.64
C LYS A 859 -7.06 34.50 22.93
N LEU A 860 -6.38 34.87 24.01
CA LEU A 860 -7.02 35.19 25.28
C LEU A 860 -7.18 36.70 25.42
N ALA A 861 -8.35 37.14 25.87
CA ALA A 861 -8.62 38.53 26.22
C ALA A 861 -7.89 38.95 27.53
N LYS A 862 -7.49 37.98 28.35
CA LYS A 862 -6.76 38.18 29.61
C LYS A 862 -5.25 38.09 29.39
N PRO A 863 -4.45 39.10 29.79
CA PRO A 863 -3.00 39.07 29.64
C PRO A 863 -2.34 38.12 30.64
N GLY A 864 -1.14 37.61 30.28
CA GLY A 864 -0.30 36.81 31.18
C GLY A 864 -0.62 35.31 31.24
N LEU A 865 -1.51 34.83 30.37
CA LEU A 865 -1.83 33.42 30.14
C LEU A 865 -1.46 33.03 28.70
N GLU A 866 -1.12 31.76 28.49
CA GLU A 866 -0.82 31.19 27.18
C GLU A 866 -1.94 30.23 26.76
N VAL A 867 -2.26 30.15 25.46
CA VAL A 867 -3.27 29.21 24.94
C VAL A 867 -2.66 28.30 23.87
N HIS A 868 -2.81 26.99 24.09
CA HIS A 868 -2.40 25.92 23.19
C HIS A 868 -3.64 25.36 22.50
N ALA A 869 -3.77 25.59 21.19
CA ALA A 869 -4.89 25.14 20.37
C ALA A 869 -4.43 24.94 18.91
N ARG A 870 -5.23 24.23 18.09
CA ARG A 870 -4.89 23.94 16.68
C ARG A 870 -4.56 25.22 15.89
N LYS A 871 -3.51 25.15 15.05
CA LYS A 871 -3.01 26.27 14.22
C LYS A 871 -3.81 26.49 12.93
N GLY A 872 -4.70 25.57 12.56
CA GLY A 872 -5.50 25.64 11.34
C GLY A 872 -6.39 24.42 11.12
N TYR A 873 -7.07 24.42 9.98
CA TYR A 873 -7.94 23.35 9.49
C TYR A 873 -8.06 23.45 7.96
N VAL A 874 -8.50 22.38 7.30
CA VAL A 874 -8.86 22.44 5.87
C VAL A 874 -10.35 22.74 5.75
N ALA A 875 -10.70 23.77 4.98
CA ALA A 875 -12.09 24.14 4.73
C ALA A 875 -12.82 23.01 3.97
N PRO A 876 -14.13 22.79 4.18
CA PRO A 876 -14.86 21.74 3.50
C PRO A 876 -14.68 21.78 1.98
N LYS A 877 -14.62 20.63 1.31
CA LYS A 877 -14.66 20.60 -0.17
C LYS A 877 -16.07 21.00 -0.65
N PRO A 878 -16.22 21.58 -1.86
CA PRO A 878 -17.54 21.83 -2.42
C PRO A 878 -18.36 20.54 -2.44
N ALA A 879 -19.62 20.59 -2.02
CA ALA A 879 -20.50 19.43 -2.17
C ALA A 879 -20.59 19.09 -3.67
N ALA A 880 -20.28 17.85 -4.03
CA ALA A 880 -20.32 17.40 -5.42
C ALA A 880 -21.73 17.64 -6.01
N THR A 881 -21.83 18.60 -6.93
CA THR A 881 -23.04 18.84 -7.70
C THR A 881 -23.28 17.64 -8.60
N LYS A 882 -24.39 16.93 -8.34
CA LYS A 882 -24.93 15.89 -9.22
C LYS A 882 -25.35 16.46 -10.57
#